data_AF-A0A9F2QW88-F1
#
_entry.id   AF-A0A9F2QW88-F1
#
_cell.length_a   1.000
_cell.length_b   1.000
_cell.length_c   1.000
_cell.angle_alpha   90.00
_cell.angle_beta   90.00
_cell.angle_gamma   90.00
#
_symmetry.space_group_name_H-M   'P 1'
#
loop_
_entity.id
_entity.type
_entity.pdbx_description
1 polymer ?
#
loop_
_entity_poly.entity_id
_entity_poly.type
_entity_poly.pdbx_seq_one_letter_code
_entity_poly.pdbx_strand_id
1 'polypeptide(L)'
;MWLSLDLSVIGSSLFISVSLTFAAVIFLTYLFSEEEEEQSAQRMAQTPEKHEHCDTMGIGKAIAVLTSGGDAQGMNAAVRAVVRVGIYTGAKVYFVHEGYQGLVDGGDNIKEATWESVSMMLQLGGTVIGSARCLDFRKREGRLKAACNLVKRGITNLCVIGGDGSLTGADTFRSEWTSLLQELVKTGNITVEEARKSSFLNIVGMVGSIDNDFCGTDMTIGTDSALHRIMEIVDAITTTAQSHQRTFVLEVMGRHCGYLALITALASGADWVFIPESPPEDDWEDHLCRRLTETRTRGSRLNIIIVAEGAIDRHGKPITSEDIKNLVVKRLGFDTRVTILGHVQRGGTPSAFDRVLGSRMGVEAVMALLEGTPDTPACVVSLSGNQAIRLPLMECVQVTKDVTTAMGEGRFDDALKLRGRSFLNNWNVYKVLAHVRPPSAKSGYNLAVMNVGAPAAGMNAAVRSTVRIGLIHGHKMLAVHDGFEGLAEGRIEEIGWSGVGGWTGKGGSNLGTKRILPKKYFEEISNNIASFNIHGLIIIGGFEAFTGSLEMIEGRCKYEELCIPICVIPATVSNNVPGSDFSIGADTALNTITATCDRIKQSAAGTKRRVFIIETMGGYCGYLATMAGLAAGADAAYIYEDPFTIHDLEMNVEHLTEKMKTTVKRGLILRNEKCNENYTTDFIYNLYSEEGKGIFDTRKNVLGHMQQGGSPTPFDRNFGTKMGAKAVAWMSGKIKECSRHGRIFANTADSACLLGMRRRALVFQPLTELKEETDFEHRIPKSQWWLKLRPILKILAKYKIELDISEKAHLEHITRKRVSGEGAL
;
A
#
# COMPACT_ATOMS: atom_id res chain seq x y z
N MET A 1 41.44 -19.72 -40.03
CA MET A 1 42.73 -19.63 -40.75
C MET A 1 43.39 -18.34 -40.29
N TRP A 2 44.50 -18.45 -39.55
CA TRP A 2 45.30 -17.30 -39.11
C TRP A 2 46.04 -16.69 -40.29
N LEU A 3 46.04 -15.36 -40.40
CA LEU A 3 46.98 -14.46 -41.09
C LEU A 3 46.28 -13.09 -41.13
N SER A 4 46.86 -11.91 -40.97
CA SER A 4 48.16 -11.42 -40.55
C SER A 4 47.95 -9.90 -40.70
N LEU A 5 48.22 -9.12 -39.66
CA LEU A 5 48.20 -7.66 -39.78
C LEU A 5 49.31 -7.21 -40.72
N ASP A 6 49.02 -6.21 -41.55
CA ASP A 6 50.02 -5.26 -42.02
C ASP A 6 49.50 -3.84 -41.79
N LEU A 7 50.12 -3.15 -40.84
CA LEU A 7 49.82 -1.80 -40.40
C LEU A 7 50.98 -0.94 -40.86
N SER A 8 50.76 -0.12 -41.89
CA SER A 8 51.68 0.97 -42.20
C SER A 8 50.94 2.27 -42.52
N VAL A 9 51.32 3.29 -41.75
CA VAL A 9 51.26 4.73 -41.99
C VAL A 9 49.88 5.42 -41.94
N ILE A 10 49.61 6.11 -40.84
CA ILE A 10 49.47 7.58 -40.67
C ILE A 10 48.67 7.80 -39.37
N GLY A 11 49.25 8.57 -38.45
CA GLY A 11 48.76 8.74 -37.09
C GLY A 11 47.51 9.62 -36.97
N SER A 12 46.72 9.32 -35.95
CA SER A 12 45.92 10.32 -35.23
C SER A 12 45.69 9.84 -33.80
N SER A 13 46.42 10.46 -32.89
CA SER A 13 46.57 10.22 -31.45
C SER A 13 45.33 10.60 -30.62
N LEU A 14 44.13 10.25 -31.07
CA LEU A 14 42.87 10.53 -30.37
C LEU A 14 42.03 9.29 -30.04
N PHE A 15 42.29 8.15 -30.69
CA PHE A 15 41.53 6.91 -30.46
C PHE A 15 42.07 6.03 -29.32
N ILE A 16 43.36 6.14 -28.99
CA ILE A 16 44.00 5.26 -27.99
C ILE A 16 43.62 5.67 -26.55
N SER A 17 43.34 6.95 -26.29
CA SER A 17 42.92 7.40 -24.96
C SER A 17 41.49 6.96 -24.61
N VAL A 18 40.59 6.85 -25.60
CA VAL A 18 39.18 6.49 -25.33
C VAL A 18 39.03 4.99 -25.15
N SER A 19 39.74 4.16 -25.94
CA SER A 19 39.69 2.70 -25.79
C SER A 19 40.39 2.18 -24.53
N LEU A 20 41.49 2.79 -24.08
CA LEU A 20 42.13 2.39 -22.81
C LEU A 20 41.30 2.77 -21.59
N THR A 21 40.56 3.89 -21.65
CA THR A 21 39.67 4.29 -20.56
C THR A 21 38.42 3.40 -20.53
N PHE A 22 37.87 3.01 -21.68
CA PHE A 22 36.74 2.08 -21.75
C PHE A 22 37.12 0.66 -21.34
N ALA A 23 38.30 0.18 -21.75
CA ALA A 23 38.80 -1.14 -21.34
C ALA A 23 39.15 -1.15 -19.84
N ALA A 24 39.75 -0.09 -19.30
CA ALA A 24 40.02 0.02 -17.87
C ALA A 24 38.73 0.09 -17.04
N VAL A 25 37.70 0.81 -17.51
CA VAL A 25 36.39 0.83 -16.84
C VAL A 25 35.74 -0.54 -16.90
N ILE A 26 35.71 -1.23 -18.05
CA ILE A 26 35.14 -2.58 -18.15
C ILE A 26 35.91 -3.58 -17.27
N PHE A 27 37.25 -3.50 -17.23
CA PHE A 27 38.08 -4.38 -16.42
C PHE A 27 37.95 -4.10 -14.91
N LEU A 28 37.80 -2.83 -14.51
CA LEU A 28 37.47 -2.47 -13.12
C LEU A 28 36.05 -2.91 -12.75
N THR A 29 35.06 -2.77 -13.62
CA THR A 29 33.69 -3.25 -13.36
C THR A 29 33.64 -4.79 -13.25
N TYR A 30 34.45 -5.50 -14.04
CA TYR A 30 34.55 -6.96 -13.95
C TYR A 30 35.27 -7.41 -12.67
N LEU A 31 36.35 -6.71 -12.27
CA LEU A 31 37.04 -6.96 -10.99
C LEU A 31 36.17 -6.64 -9.77
N PHE A 32 35.38 -5.57 -9.80
CA PHE A 32 34.42 -5.26 -8.73
C PHE A 32 33.25 -6.26 -8.70
N SER A 33 32.84 -6.80 -9.85
CA SER A 33 31.82 -7.85 -9.93
C SER A 33 32.33 -9.19 -9.41
N GLU A 34 33.57 -9.57 -9.70
CA GLU A 34 34.20 -10.79 -9.18
C GLU A 34 34.55 -10.66 -7.69
N GLU A 35 34.96 -9.49 -7.19
CA GLU A 35 35.13 -9.27 -5.74
C GLU A 35 33.80 -9.25 -4.98
N GLU A 36 32.70 -8.76 -5.58
CA GLU A 36 31.36 -8.88 -4.98
C GLU A 36 30.83 -10.32 -5.01
N GLU A 37 31.09 -11.08 -6.08
CA GLU A 37 30.72 -12.49 -6.17
C GLU A 37 31.59 -13.38 -5.26
N GLU A 38 32.91 -13.16 -5.15
CA GLU A 38 33.77 -13.89 -4.20
C GLU A 38 33.49 -13.49 -2.74
N GLN A 39 33.16 -12.23 -2.45
CA GLN A 39 32.70 -11.85 -1.10
C GLN A 39 31.31 -12.42 -0.79
N SER A 40 30.44 -12.60 -1.80
CA SER A 40 29.15 -13.30 -1.63
C SER A 40 29.34 -14.81 -1.43
N ALA A 41 30.28 -15.43 -2.15
CA ALA A 41 30.59 -16.86 -2.05
C ALA A 41 31.37 -17.21 -0.78
N GLN A 42 32.26 -16.33 -0.31
CA GLN A 42 32.93 -16.49 1.00
C GLN A 42 32.00 -16.23 2.19
N ARG A 43 30.93 -15.42 2.04
CA ARG A 43 29.84 -15.32 3.04
C ARG A 43 29.00 -16.60 3.11
N MET A 44 28.91 -17.38 2.04
CA MET A 44 28.20 -18.67 2.05
C MET A 44 29.02 -19.82 2.68
N ALA A 45 30.29 -19.60 3.02
CA ALA A 45 31.17 -20.62 3.61
C ALA A 45 31.60 -20.30 5.06
N GLN A 46 30.77 -19.57 5.82
CA GLN A 46 30.97 -19.39 7.25
C GLN A 46 30.23 -20.48 8.04
N THR A 47 30.96 -21.10 8.97
CA THR A 47 30.51 -22.05 10.00
C THR A 47 29.11 -21.74 10.54
N PRO A 48 28.29 -22.74 10.90
CA PRO A 48 26.91 -22.52 11.32
C PRO A 48 26.87 -21.55 12.49
N GLU A 49 26.48 -20.31 12.22
CA GLU A 49 26.16 -19.34 13.26
C GLU A 49 25.04 -19.95 14.10
N LYS A 50 25.19 -19.92 15.42
CA LYS A 50 24.21 -20.45 16.36
C LYS A 50 22.84 -19.84 16.04
N HIS A 51 21.93 -20.65 15.52
CA HIS A 51 20.52 -20.29 15.39
C HIS A 51 19.96 -20.02 16.78
N GLU A 52 19.92 -18.75 17.20
CA GLU A 52 19.22 -18.36 18.43
C GLU A 52 17.72 -18.56 18.23
N HIS A 53 17.15 -19.39 19.10
CA HIS A 53 15.73 -19.71 19.11
C HIS A 53 14.91 -18.46 19.50
N CYS A 54 14.17 -17.91 18.53
CA CYS A 54 13.42 -16.64 18.67
C CYS A 54 12.41 -16.65 19.83
N ASP A 55 11.91 -17.81 20.23
CA ASP A 55 11.02 -18.03 21.38
C ASP A 55 11.68 -17.75 22.75
N THR A 56 13.00 -17.53 22.78
CA THR A 56 13.76 -17.26 24.01
C THR A 56 14.32 -15.83 24.13
N MET A 57 14.28 -15.02 23.06
CA MET A 57 14.89 -13.68 23.01
C MET A 57 14.33 -12.67 24.04
N GLY A 58 13.10 -12.90 24.48
CA GLY A 58 12.35 -12.07 25.41
C GLY A 58 12.40 -12.55 26.86
N ILE A 59 13.02 -13.69 27.16
CA ILE A 59 13.06 -14.24 28.53
C ILE A 59 13.70 -13.22 29.48
N GLY A 60 12.97 -12.89 30.55
CA GLY A 60 13.41 -11.91 31.56
C GLY A 60 13.22 -10.45 31.16
N LYS A 61 12.69 -10.15 29.97
CA LYS A 61 12.36 -8.80 29.51
C LYS A 61 10.86 -8.51 29.69
N ALA A 62 10.54 -7.23 29.91
CA ALA A 62 9.16 -6.75 29.94
C ALA A 62 8.97 -5.58 28.97
N ILE A 63 7.85 -5.62 28.23
CA ILE A 63 7.44 -4.66 27.22
C ILE A 63 6.13 -4.01 27.66
N ALA A 64 6.04 -2.69 27.65
CA ALA A 64 4.78 -1.96 27.76
C ALA A 64 4.34 -1.43 26.40
N VAL A 65 3.06 -1.55 26.06
CA VAL A 65 2.46 -0.96 24.87
C VAL A 65 1.40 0.06 25.27
N LEU A 66 1.45 1.24 24.65
CA LEU A 66 0.50 2.32 24.88
C LEU A 66 0.07 2.97 23.56
N THR A 67 -1.17 3.43 23.52
CA THR A 67 -1.67 4.31 22.44
C THR A 67 -1.83 5.71 22.98
N SER A 68 -1.30 6.71 22.28
CA SER A 68 -1.40 8.12 22.70
C SER A 68 -1.61 9.06 21.53
N GLY A 69 -2.45 10.08 21.74
CA GLY A 69 -2.85 11.04 20.71
C GLY A 69 -4.25 10.75 20.19
N GLY A 70 -4.60 11.30 19.02
CA GLY A 70 -5.86 10.96 18.37
C GLY A 70 -5.85 9.51 17.90
N ASP A 71 -6.95 8.79 18.11
CA ASP A 71 -7.09 7.41 17.67
C ASP A 71 -7.14 7.31 16.14
N ALA A 72 -6.72 6.16 15.64
CA ALA A 72 -6.73 5.81 14.22
C ALA A 72 -7.05 4.32 14.07
N GLN A 73 -7.84 3.98 13.05
CA GLN A 73 -8.25 2.61 12.80
C GLN A 73 -7.02 1.76 12.45
N GLY A 74 -6.82 0.64 13.15
CA GLY A 74 -5.66 -0.24 12.96
C GLY A 74 -4.65 -0.19 14.11
N MET A 75 -4.74 0.78 15.03
CA MET A 75 -3.94 0.78 16.27
C MET A 75 -4.11 -0.54 17.05
N ASN A 76 -5.33 -1.08 17.11
CA ASN A 76 -5.61 -2.37 17.74
C ASN A 76 -4.87 -3.55 17.08
N ALA A 77 -4.61 -3.49 15.77
CA ALA A 77 -3.84 -4.51 15.07
C ALA A 77 -2.36 -4.47 15.48
N ALA A 78 -1.81 -3.25 15.62
CA ALA A 78 -0.46 -3.04 16.14
C ALA A 78 -0.32 -3.50 17.60
N VAL A 79 -1.24 -3.09 18.49
CA VAL A 79 -1.28 -3.54 19.90
C VAL A 79 -1.33 -5.07 19.96
N ARG A 80 -2.22 -5.70 19.18
CA ARG A 80 -2.34 -7.17 19.13
C ARG A 80 -1.04 -7.84 18.72
N ALA A 81 -0.36 -7.33 17.70
CA ALA A 81 0.89 -7.91 17.23
C ALA A 81 2.00 -7.77 18.27
N VAL A 82 2.14 -6.61 18.90
CA VAL A 82 3.12 -6.39 19.99
C VAL A 82 2.90 -7.37 21.14
N VAL A 83 1.65 -7.55 21.58
CA VAL A 83 1.32 -8.51 22.64
C VAL A 83 1.63 -9.94 22.23
N ARG A 84 1.17 -10.37 21.04
CA ARG A 84 1.35 -11.76 20.61
C ARG A 84 2.81 -12.11 20.39
N VAL A 85 3.56 -11.25 19.69
CA VAL A 85 4.98 -11.51 19.42
C VAL A 85 5.80 -11.38 20.69
N GLY A 86 5.53 -10.40 21.55
CA GLY A 86 6.20 -10.29 22.84
C GLY A 86 6.05 -11.55 23.69
N ILE A 87 4.82 -12.06 23.84
CA ILE A 87 4.56 -13.33 24.55
C ILE A 87 5.22 -14.52 23.85
N TYR A 88 5.18 -14.56 22.51
CA TYR A 88 5.79 -15.64 21.73
C TYR A 88 7.30 -15.73 21.94
N THR A 89 7.97 -14.60 22.08
CA THR A 89 9.42 -14.50 22.38
C THR A 89 9.78 -14.72 23.85
N GLY A 90 8.80 -14.98 24.72
CA GLY A 90 9.00 -15.19 26.16
C GLY A 90 9.02 -13.91 27.01
N ALA A 91 8.79 -12.73 26.43
CA ALA A 91 8.69 -11.47 27.17
C ALA A 91 7.33 -11.32 27.87
N LYS A 92 7.34 -10.64 29.02
CA LYS A 92 6.10 -10.17 29.65
C LYS A 92 5.62 -8.90 28.94
N VAL A 93 4.34 -8.84 28.57
CA VAL A 93 3.79 -7.66 27.90
C VAL A 93 2.75 -7.00 28.78
N TYR A 94 2.74 -5.67 28.86
CA TYR A 94 1.81 -4.87 29.65
C TYR A 94 1.06 -3.89 28.75
N PHE A 95 -0.25 -3.80 28.93
CA PHE A 95 -1.04 -2.67 28.46
C PHE A 95 -0.83 -1.47 29.37
N VAL A 96 -0.70 -0.29 28.77
CA VAL A 96 -0.84 0.98 29.47
C VAL A 96 -2.12 1.64 28.96
N HIS A 97 -3.12 1.71 29.83
CA HIS A 97 -4.42 2.30 29.53
C HIS A 97 -4.33 3.83 29.50
N GLU A 98 -5.19 4.48 28.70
CA GLU A 98 -5.30 5.94 28.63
C GLU A 98 -3.98 6.66 28.27
N GLY A 99 -3.08 5.98 27.56
CA GLY A 99 -1.81 6.53 27.06
C GLY A 99 -0.87 6.97 28.19
N TYR A 100 -0.27 8.15 28.05
CA TYR A 100 0.65 8.69 29.07
C TYR A 100 -0.02 8.93 30.42
N GLN A 101 -1.33 9.17 30.45
CA GLN A 101 -2.02 9.39 31.72
C GLN A 101 -1.97 8.12 32.57
N GLY A 102 -2.30 6.95 32.00
CA GLY A 102 -2.19 5.70 32.75
C GLY A 102 -0.77 5.31 33.10
N LEU A 103 0.22 5.78 32.35
CA LEU A 103 1.64 5.63 32.71
C LEU A 103 1.97 6.38 34.01
N VAL A 104 1.46 7.62 34.14
CA VAL A 104 1.62 8.46 35.35
C VAL A 104 0.82 7.89 36.52
N ASP A 105 -0.44 7.53 36.29
CA ASP A 105 -1.35 7.05 37.33
C ASP A 105 -0.91 5.69 37.90
N GLY A 106 -0.34 4.82 37.06
CA GLY A 106 0.11 3.48 37.47
C GLY A 106 -1.03 2.56 37.90
N GLY A 107 -0.75 1.64 38.82
CA GLY A 107 -1.77 0.72 39.37
C GLY A 107 -2.51 -0.07 38.29
N ASP A 108 -3.84 -0.05 38.32
CA ASP A 108 -4.70 -0.78 37.37
C ASP A 108 -4.64 -0.25 35.93
N ASN A 109 -4.00 0.89 35.69
CA ASN A 109 -3.80 1.40 34.34
C ASN A 109 -2.62 0.72 33.63
N ILE A 110 -1.74 0.03 34.35
CA ILE A 110 -0.71 -0.83 33.75
C ILE A 110 -1.11 -2.28 34.04
N LYS A 111 -1.43 -3.08 33.04
CA LYS A 111 -1.96 -4.45 33.23
C LYS A 111 -1.22 -5.45 32.37
N GLU A 112 -0.87 -6.59 32.94
CA GLU A 112 -0.22 -7.67 32.18
C GLU A 112 -1.20 -8.22 31.14
N ALA A 113 -0.74 -8.30 29.90
CA ALA A 113 -1.49 -8.80 28.77
C ALA A 113 -1.32 -10.32 28.66
N THR A 114 -2.40 -11.00 28.30
CA THR A 114 -2.38 -12.43 27.95
C THR A 114 -2.61 -12.62 26.45
N TRP A 115 -2.30 -13.82 25.93
CA TRP A 115 -2.54 -14.14 24.53
C TRP A 115 -4.02 -13.95 24.12
N GLU A 116 -4.93 -14.29 25.03
CA GLU A 116 -6.37 -14.21 24.85
C GLU A 116 -6.90 -12.78 25.00
N SER A 117 -6.20 -11.92 25.76
CA SER A 117 -6.62 -10.53 25.99
C SER A 117 -6.72 -9.70 24.71
N VAL A 118 -5.95 -10.05 23.67
CA VAL A 118 -5.97 -9.37 22.35
C VAL A 118 -6.79 -10.10 21.28
N SER A 119 -7.61 -11.05 21.69
CA SER A 119 -8.55 -11.74 20.81
C SER A 119 -9.65 -10.79 20.33
N MET A 120 -10.10 -10.91 19.07
CA MET A 120 -11.11 -10.04 18.44
C MET A 120 -10.73 -8.55 18.29
N MET A 121 -9.47 -8.16 18.52
CA MET A 121 -9.08 -6.75 18.40
C MET A 121 -8.88 -6.27 16.96
N LEU A 122 -8.56 -7.15 16.01
CA LEU A 122 -8.20 -6.77 14.62
C LEU A 122 -9.28 -5.96 13.90
N GLN A 123 -10.55 -6.30 14.12
CA GLN A 123 -11.67 -5.64 13.45
C GLN A 123 -12.22 -4.42 14.19
N LEU A 124 -11.73 -4.13 15.40
CA LEU A 124 -12.24 -3.02 16.20
C LEU A 124 -11.59 -1.70 15.76
N GLY A 125 -12.41 -0.66 15.63
CA GLY A 125 -11.95 0.71 15.44
C GLY A 125 -11.35 1.31 16.72
N GLY A 126 -10.76 2.50 16.58
CA GLY A 126 -10.14 3.23 17.69
C GLY A 126 -9.01 2.47 18.38
N THR A 127 -8.88 2.67 19.70
CA THR A 127 -7.96 1.92 20.57
C THR A 127 -8.69 1.33 21.77
N VAL A 128 -8.57 0.02 21.94
CA VAL A 128 -9.14 -0.74 23.06
C VAL A 128 -8.48 -0.45 24.41
N ILE A 129 -7.26 0.11 24.41
CA ILE A 129 -6.56 0.50 25.63
C ILE A 129 -6.75 1.99 25.95
N GLY A 130 -7.53 2.72 25.16
CA GLY A 130 -7.81 4.13 25.39
C GLY A 130 -6.63 5.05 25.05
N SER A 131 -6.90 6.34 25.02
CA SER A 131 -5.89 7.38 24.75
C SER A 131 -6.37 8.69 25.34
N ALA A 132 -5.74 9.13 26.43
CA ALA A 132 -6.05 10.40 27.06
C ALA A 132 -4.94 11.44 26.82
N ARG A 133 -5.31 12.71 26.79
CA ARG A 133 -4.35 13.81 26.85
C ARG A 133 -3.78 13.87 28.26
N CYS A 134 -2.46 13.80 28.39
CA CYS A 134 -1.78 13.87 29.68
C CYS A 134 -1.06 15.22 29.87
N LEU A 135 -1.59 16.07 30.74
CA LEU A 135 -0.91 17.32 31.12
C LEU A 135 0.22 17.08 32.11
N ASP A 136 0.08 16.09 32.99
CA ASP A 136 1.06 15.79 34.03
C ASP A 136 2.39 15.30 33.46
N PHE A 137 2.36 14.51 32.38
CA PHE A 137 3.56 14.02 31.72
C PHE A 137 4.39 15.13 31.04
N ARG A 138 3.80 16.31 30.79
CA ARG A 138 4.56 17.50 30.36
C ARG A 138 5.47 18.03 31.48
N LYS A 139 5.09 17.81 32.73
CA LYS A 139 5.90 18.17 33.91
C LYS A 139 6.85 17.03 34.26
N ARG A 140 8.02 17.40 34.77
CA ARG A 140 9.04 16.45 35.23
C ARG A 140 8.51 15.52 36.33
N GLU A 141 7.68 16.03 37.23
CA GLU A 141 7.04 15.24 38.31
C GLU A 141 6.18 14.09 37.77
N GLY A 142 5.39 14.33 36.72
CA GLY A 142 4.60 13.29 36.08
C GLY A 142 5.48 12.21 35.44
N ARG A 143 6.57 12.63 34.77
CA ARG A 143 7.56 11.69 34.22
C ARG A 143 8.26 10.87 35.31
N LEU A 144 8.52 11.46 36.47
CA LEU A 144 9.09 10.77 37.62
C LEU A 144 8.16 9.70 38.19
N LYS A 145 6.85 9.99 38.31
CA LYS A 145 5.82 9.00 38.66
C LYS A 145 5.75 7.87 37.64
N ALA A 146 5.73 8.20 36.35
CA ALA A 146 5.73 7.23 35.26
C ALA A 146 6.96 6.30 35.29
N ALA A 147 8.17 6.85 35.48
CA ALA A 147 9.39 6.06 35.59
C ALA A 147 9.35 5.11 36.80
N CYS A 148 8.88 5.60 37.96
CA CYS A 148 8.70 4.77 39.15
C CYS A 148 7.75 3.59 38.89
N ASN A 149 6.62 3.81 38.21
CA ASN A 149 5.66 2.76 37.88
C ASN A 149 6.23 1.69 36.95
N LEU A 150 7.03 2.09 35.96
CA LEU A 150 7.70 1.16 35.03
C LEU A 150 8.76 0.33 35.74
N VAL A 151 9.63 0.96 36.52
CA VAL A 151 10.73 0.31 37.26
C VAL A 151 10.20 -0.73 38.25
N LYS A 152 9.15 -0.40 39.01
CA LYS A 152 8.50 -1.33 39.95
C LYS A 152 7.94 -2.59 39.30
N ARG A 153 7.72 -2.56 37.99
CA ARG A 153 7.22 -3.69 37.20
C ARG A 153 8.31 -4.34 36.34
N GLY A 154 9.55 -3.85 36.44
CA GLY A 154 10.67 -4.32 35.63
C GLY A 154 10.54 -4.00 34.14
N ILE A 155 9.74 -3.00 33.77
CA ILE A 155 9.50 -2.64 32.37
C ILE A 155 10.63 -1.72 31.89
N THR A 156 11.43 -2.21 30.95
CA THR A 156 12.55 -1.48 30.32
C THR A 156 12.37 -1.27 28.82
N ASN A 157 11.27 -1.76 28.24
CA ASN A 157 10.96 -1.64 26.83
C ASN A 157 9.57 -1.00 26.67
N LEU A 158 9.49 0.10 25.93
CA LEU A 158 8.26 0.86 25.74
C LEU A 158 7.94 0.99 24.25
N CYS A 159 6.78 0.47 23.86
CA CYS A 159 6.21 0.61 22.54
C CYS A 159 5.12 1.70 22.55
N VAL A 160 5.34 2.77 21.80
CA VAL A 160 4.41 3.91 21.72
C VAL A 160 3.77 3.96 20.34
N ILE A 161 2.45 3.80 20.28
CA ILE A 161 1.66 3.93 19.05
C ILE A 161 0.93 5.27 19.09
N GLY A 162 1.23 6.17 18.16
CA GLY A 162 0.61 7.50 18.17
C GLY A 162 1.12 8.44 17.09
N GLY A 163 0.73 9.71 17.20
CA GLY A 163 1.20 10.77 16.33
C GLY A 163 2.59 11.29 16.71
N ASP A 164 3.06 12.27 15.93
CA ASP A 164 4.34 12.98 16.09
C ASP A 164 4.58 13.50 17.52
N GLY A 165 3.57 14.10 18.15
CA GLY A 165 3.66 14.64 19.50
C GLY A 165 3.91 13.56 20.56
N SER A 166 3.26 12.40 20.42
CA SER A 166 3.44 11.27 21.33
C SER A 166 4.85 10.70 21.20
N LEU A 167 5.33 10.54 19.97
CA LEU A 167 6.68 10.01 19.69
C LEU A 167 7.78 10.95 20.21
N THR A 168 7.59 12.27 20.09
CA THR A 168 8.51 13.27 20.66
C THR A 168 8.55 13.19 22.20
N GLY A 169 7.39 13.00 22.83
CA GLY A 169 7.29 12.81 24.28
C GLY A 169 7.99 11.54 24.75
N ALA A 170 7.93 10.46 23.96
CA ALA A 170 8.65 9.22 24.22
C ALA A 170 10.16 9.43 24.21
N ASP A 171 10.71 10.06 23.17
CA ASP A 171 12.15 10.32 23.08
C ASP A 171 12.67 11.20 24.22
N THR A 172 11.92 12.25 24.56
CA THR A 172 12.24 13.11 25.72
C THR A 172 12.31 12.28 27.00
N PHE A 173 11.36 11.37 27.20
CA PHE A 173 11.32 10.50 28.38
C PHE A 173 12.50 9.53 28.45
N ARG A 174 12.95 8.99 27.30
CA ARG A 174 14.15 8.13 27.23
C ARG A 174 15.43 8.90 27.53
N SER A 175 15.61 10.08 26.92
CA SER A 175 16.79 10.93 27.14
C SER A 175 16.89 11.40 28.60
N GLU A 176 15.75 11.60 29.25
CA GLU A 176 15.65 11.97 30.66
C GLU A 176 15.79 10.79 31.65
N TRP A 177 15.80 9.54 31.17
CA TRP A 177 15.64 8.32 31.97
C TRP A 177 16.68 8.19 33.09
N THR A 178 17.97 8.30 32.77
CA THR A 178 19.06 8.16 33.75
C THR A 178 18.94 9.19 34.87
N SER A 179 18.57 10.42 34.53
CA SER A 179 18.37 11.49 35.49
C SER A 179 17.14 11.24 36.37
N LEU A 180 16.06 10.69 35.82
CA LEU A 180 14.85 10.32 36.58
C LEU A 180 15.16 9.23 37.61
N LEU A 181 15.95 8.21 37.24
CA LEU A 181 16.33 7.13 38.15
C LEU A 181 17.20 7.63 39.31
N GLN A 182 18.17 8.51 39.03
CA GLN A 182 19.02 9.10 40.08
C GLN A 182 18.18 9.85 41.12
N GLU A 183 17.20 10.62 40.65
CA GLU A 183 16.27 11.35 41.51
C GLU A 183 15.41 10.40 42.35
N LEU A 184 14.82 9.37 41.72
CA LEU A 184 14.00 8.36 42.40
C LEU A 184 14.77 7.56 43.47
N VAL A 185 16.05 7.27 43.24
CA VAL A 185 16.93 6.64 44.23
C VAL A 185 17.19 7.61 45.39
N LYS A 186 17.47 8.89 45.09
CA LYS A 186 17.73 9.91 46.11
C LYS A 186 16.51 10.18 47.00
N THR A 187 15.30 10.14 46.44
CA THR A 187 14.04 10.30 47.18
C THR A 187 13.57 9.02 47.88
N GLY A 188 14.26 7.89 47.67
CA GLY A 188 13.93 6.60 48.28
C GLY A 188 12.69 5.91 47.70
N ASN A 189 12.23 6.34 46.52
CA ASN A 189 11.06 5.75 45.85
C ASN A 189 11.38 4.41 45.16
N ILE A 190 12.64 4.19 44.77
CA ILE A 190 13.19 2.94 44.21
C ILE A 190 14.54 2.62 44.87
N THR A 191 14.91 1.36 44.86
CA THR A 191 16.21 0.86 45.33
C THR A 191 17.30 1.01 44.27
N VAL A 192 18.56 1.00 44.71
CA VAL A 192 19.73 1.01 43.79
C VAL A 192 19.74 -0.22 42.88
N GLU A 193 19.27 -1.37 43.36
CA GLU A 193 19.20 -2.59 42.56
C GLU A 193 18.14 -2.50 41.46
N GLU A 194 16.94 -1.97 41.77
CA GLU A 194 15.89 -1.72 40.78
C GLU A 194 16.34 -0.73 39.71
N ALA A 195 17.04 0.33 40.11
CA ALA A 195 17.63 1.30 39.19
C ALA A 195 18.71 0.67 38.28
N ARG A 196 19.53 -0.26 38.80
CA ARG A 196 20.52 -0.99 37.99
C ARG A 196 19.86 -1.94 36.99
N LYS A 197 18.85 -2.70 37.43
CA LYS A 197 18.07 -3.61 36.55
C LYS A 197 17.35 -2.84 35.45
N SER A 198 16.95 -1.60 35.71
CA SER A 198 16.25 -0.73 34.75
C SER A 198 17.13 0.40 34.21
N SER A 199 18.45 0.18 34.10
CA SER A 199 19.44 1.23 33.83
C SER A 199 19.22 2.01 32.52
N PHE A 200 18.53 1.42 31.55
CA PHE A 200 18.17 2.05 30.28
C PHE A 200 16.71 1.75 29.91
N LEU A 201 16.14 2.62 29.08
CA LEU A 201 14.80 2.48 28.52
C LEU A 201 14.90 2.40 27.00
N ASN A 202 14.47 1.27 26.45
CA ASN A 202 14.32 1.08 25.01
C ASN A 202 12.95 1.63 24.58
N ILE A 203 12.94 2.42 23.51
CA ILE A 203 11.71 2.97 22.93
C ILE A 203 11.63 2.64 21.46
N VAL A 204 10.46 2.14 21.06
CA VAL A 204 10.07 2.02 19.67
C VAL A 204 8.74 2.72 19.43
N GLY A 205 8.72 3.58 18.42
CA GLY A 205 7.54 4.27 17.94
C GLY A 205 6.85 3.52 16.80
N MET A 206 5.53 3.62 16.73
CA MET A 206 4.73 3.34 15.54
C MET A 206 3.79 4.50 15.29
N VAL A 207 3.63 4.89 14.03
CA VAL A 207 2.84 6.07 13.70
C VAL A 207 1.38 5.68 13.45
N GLY A 208 0.54 5.97 14.45
CA GLY A 208 -0.92 5.85 14.34
C GLY A 208 -1.55 7.23 14.12
N SER A 209 -1.92 7.53 12.89
CA SER A 209 -2.53 8.80 12.47
C SER A 209 -3.32 8.59 11.17
N ILE A 210 -4.44 9.30 11.04
CA ILE A 210 -5.18 9.33 9.77
C ILE A 210 -4.58 10.33 8.77
N ASP A 211 -3.84 11.33 9.27
CA ASP A 211 -3.45 12.52 8.51
C ASP A 211 -2.33 12.25 7.49
N ASN A 212 -1.57 11.15 7.68
CA ASN A 212 -0.36 10.82 6.92
C ASN A 212 0.65 11.98 6.86
N ASP A 213 0.81 12.69 7.97
CA ASP A 213 1.63 13.89 8.10
C ASP A 213 3.06 13.62 8.59
N PHE A 214 3.35 12.39 9.02
CA PHE A 214 4.65 11.99 9.55
C PHE A 214 5.66 11.65 8.45
N CYS A 215 6.73 12.43 8.36
CA CYS A 215 7.76 12.22 7.35
C CYS A 215 8.67 11.04 7.71
N GLY A 216 8.84 10.11 6.77
CA GLY A 216 9.67 8.91 6.93
C GLY A 216 8.91 7.60 6.68
N THR A 217 7.59 7.63 6.70
CA THR A 217 6.73 6.51 6.31
C THR A 217 5.91 6.86 5.07
N ASP A 218 5.71 5.89 4.17
CA ASP A 218 4.87 6.07 2.99
C ASP A 218 3.37 6.12 3.35
N MET A 219 2.98 5.44 4.44
CA MET A 219 1.63 5.43 4.99
C MET A 219 1.66 5.29 6.51
N THR A 220 0.84 6.06 7.23
CA THR A 220 0.59 5.91 8.67
C THR A 220 -0.59 4.97 8.93
N ILE A 221 -0.59 4.29 10.09
CA ILE A 221 -1.68 3.39 10.48
C ILE A 221 -2.97 4.20 10.66
N GLY A 222 -3.97 3.89 9.84
CA GLY A 222 -5.32 4.46 9.86
C GLY A 222 -5.64 5.40 8.70
N THR A 223 -4.64 5.85 7.94
CA THR A 223 -4.87 6.71 6.77
C THR A 223 -5.72 6.03 5.70
N ASP A 224 -5.42 4.76 5.39
CA ASP A 224 -6.18 4.03 4.38
C ASP A 224 -7.63 3.82 4.82
N SER A 225 -7.84 3.45 6.09
CA SER A 225 -9.17 3.34 6.69
C SER A 225 -9.95 4.65 6.65
N ALA A 226 -9.30 5.79 6.94
CA ALA A 226 -9.93 7.11 6.82
C ALA A 226 -10.35 7.40 5.37
N LEU A 227 -9.50 7.10 4.38
CA LEU A 227 -9.84 7.23 2.96
C LEU A 227 -11.05 6.37 2.58
N HIS A 228 -11.17 5.15 3.13
CA HIS A 228 -12.35 4.31 2.93
C HIS A 228 -13.63 4.99 3.45
N ARG A 229 -13.59 5.63 4.63
CA ARG A 229 -14.74 6.36 5.19
C ARG A 229 -15.10 7.59 4.34
N ILE A 230 -14.09 8.35 3.91
CA ILE A 230 -14.28 9.53 3.05
C ILE A 230 -14.94 9.11 1.73
N MET A 231 -14.42 8.07 1.08
CA MET A 231 -14.95 7.62 -0.21
C MET A 231 -16.37 7.05 -0.12
N GLU A 232 -16.74 6.38 0.97
CA GLU A 232 -18.13 5.94 1.19
C GLU A 232 -19.10 7.13 1.22
N ILE A 233 -18.72 8.20 1.92
CA ILE A 233 -19.52 9.42 2.02
C ILE A 233 -19.57 10.15 0.67
N VAL A 234 -18.43 10.28 -0.02
CA VAL A 234 -18.35 10.89 -1.34
C VAL A 234 -19.25 10.15 -2.34
N ASP A 235 -19.21 8.81 -2.34
CA ASP A 235 -20.06 8.00 -3.22
C ASP A 235 -21.55 8.19 -2.89
N ALA A 236 -21.92 8.21 -1.61
CA ALA A 236 -23.29 8.48 -1.18
C ALA A 236 -23.77 9.87 -1.64
N ILE A 237 -22.94 10.90 -1.47
CA ILE A 237 -23.25 12.28 -1.89
C ILE A 237 -23.34 12.40 -3.42
N THR A 238 -22.48 11.68 -4.15
CA THR A 238 -22.43 11.74 -5.62
C THR A 238 -23.78 11.38 -6.23
N THR A 239 -24.50 10.40 -5.67
CA THR A 239 -25.82 9.99 -6.18
C THR A 239 -26.88 11.09 -6.05
N THR A 240 -26.96 11.78 -4.90
CA THR A 240 -27.91 12.89 -4.71
C THR A 240 -27.50 14.15 -5.48
N ALA A 241 -26.18 14.40 -5.60
CA ALA A 241 -25.64 15.51 -6.37
C ALA A 241 -26.01 15.40 -7.86
N GLN A 242 -25.91 14.21 -8.44
CA GLN A 242 -26.28 13.95 -9.84
C GLN A 242 -27.77 14.14 -10.11
N SER A 243 -28.63 13.72 -9.17
CA SER A 243 -30.08 13.87 -9.27
C SER A 243 -30.50 15.34 -9.32
N HIS A 244 -29.95 16.15 -8.41
CA HIS A 244 -30.35 17.56 -8.25
C HIS A 244 -29.45 18.58 -8.96
N GLN A 245 -28.49 18.14 -9.75
CA GLN A 245 -27.63 19.04 -10.52
C GLN A 245 -26.78 19.99 -9.63
N ARG A 246 -26.32 19.49 -8.47
CA ARG A 246 -25.72 20.30 -7.39
C ARG A 246 -24.20 20.34 -7.40
N THR A 247 -23.68 21.39 -6.76
CA THR A 247 -22.27 21.49 -6.35
C THR A 247 -22.14 21.09 -4.88
N PHE A 248 -21.14 20.27 -4.56
CA PHE A 248 -20.82 19.91 -3.17
C PHE A 248 -19.39 20.32 -2.83
N VAL A 249 -19.25 20.99 -1.68
CA VAL A 249 -17.98 21.29 -1.03
C VAL A 249 -17.83 20.32 0.14
N LEU A 250 -16.83 19.46 0.08
CA LEU A 250 -16.60 18.40 1.06
C LEU A 250 -15.34 18.72 1.85
N GLU A 251 -15.50 18.91 3.16
CA GLU A 251 -14.38 19.19 4.07
C GLU A 251 -13.86 17.89 4.70
N VAL A 252 -12.55 17.67 4.52
CA VAL A 252 -11.83 16.43 4.87
C VAL A 252 -10.77 16.75 5.92
N MET A 253 -10.59 15.83 6.89
CA MET A 253 -9.56 15.98 7.92
C MET A 253 -8.15 15.86 7.33
N GLY A 254 -7.14 16.19 8.13
CA GLY A 254 -5.73 16.07 7.74
C GLY A 254 -4.79 16.98 8.52
N ARG A 255 -5.30 17.73 9.49
CA ARG A 255 -4.62 18.78 10.26
C ARG A 255 -3.98 19.81 9.32
N HIS A 256 -2.67 19.76 9.17
CA HIS A 256 -1.88 20.62 8.27
C HIS A 256 -1.33 19.82 7.07
N CYS A 257 -1.96 18.69 6.76
CA CYS A 257 -1.60 17.78 5.67
C CYS A 257 -2.77 17.62 4.70
N GLY A 258 -2.50 17.85 3.41
CA GLY A 258 -3.47 17.70 2.34
C GLY A 258 -3.60 16.29 1.79
N TYR A 259 -2.94 15.28 2.37
CA TYR A 259 -2.87 13.94 1.80
C TYR A 259 -4.26 13.31 1.60
N LEU A 260 -5.10 13.32 2.64
CA LEU A 260 -6.45 12.77 2.56
C LEU A 260 -7.28 13.48 1.49
N ALA A 261 -7.23 14.81 1.44
CA ALA A 261 -7.93 15.62 0.43
C ALA A 261 -7.44 15.32 -1.00
N LEU A 262 -6.12 15.23 -1.21
CA LEU A 262 -5.50 14.96 -2.50
C LEU A 262 -5.86 13.57 -3.04
N ILE A 263 -5.72 12.53 -2.22
CA ILE A 263 -6.08 11.17 -2.63
C ILE A 263 -7.58 11.07 -2.89
N THR A 264 -8.41 11.69 -2.05
CA THR A 264 -9.86 11.77 -2.25
C THR A 264 -10.19 12.44 -3.57
N ALA A 265 -9.53 13.53 -3.93
CA ALA A 265 -9.75 14.23 -5.18
C ALA A 265 -9.42 13.36 -6.40
N LEU A 266 -8.31 12.60 -6.35
CA LEU A 266 -7.95 11.64 -7.39
C LEU A 266 -8.95 10.48 -7.48
N ALA A 267 -9.32 9.88 -6.34
CA ALA A 267 -10.17 8.70 -6.24
C ALA A 267 -11.66 9.00 -6.54
N SER A 268 -12.13 10.22 -6.30
CA SER A 268 -13.48 10.67 -6.65
C SER A 268 -13.55 11.31 -8.04
N GLY A 269 -12.42 11.79 -8.56
CA GLY A 269 -12.38 12.59 -9.77
C GLY A 269 -12.93 14.01 -9.56
N ALA A 270 -12.64 14.61 -8.41
CA ALA A 270 -13.10 15.94 -8.01
C ALA A 270 -12.69 17.05 -8.98
N ASP A 271 -13.52 18.08 -9.05
CA ASP A 271 -13.29 19.27 -9.87
C ASP A 271 -12.28 20.24 -9.26
N TRP A 272 -12.09 20.25 -7.95
CA TRP A 272 -11.05 21.05 -7.33
C TRP A 272 -10.64 20.45 -5.99
N VAL A 273 -9.39 20.68 -5.59
CA VAL A 273 -8.88 20.33 -4.27
C VAL A 273 -8.12 21.52 -3.69
N PHE A 274 -8.38 21.83 -2.42
CA PHE A 274 -7.61 22.78 -1.65
C PHE A 274 -6.74 22.02 -0.64
N ILE A 275 -5.42 22.19 -0.72
CA ILE A 275 -4.44 21.58 0.17
C ILE A 275 -3.47 22.64 0.73
N PRO A 276 -3.02 22.53 1.98
CA PRO A 276 -2.06 23.47 2.56
C PRO A 276 -0.69 23.46 1.90
N GLU A 277 -0.25 22.32 1.34
CA GLU A 277 1.08 22.21 0.74
C GLU A 277 1.21 22.91 -0.61
N SER A 278 0.08 23.22 -1.25
CA SER A 278 0.06 23.98 -2.50
C SER A 278 -1.14 24.93 -2.49
N PRO A 279 -1.05 26.05 -1.75
CA PRO A 279 -2.09 27.05 -1.74
C PRO A 279 -2.38 27.57 -3.16
N PRO A 280 -3.64 27.89 -3.45
CA PRO A 280 -4.03 28.33 -4.78
C PRO A 280 -3.50 29.74 -5.07
N GLU A 281 -3.40 30.11 -6.35
CA GLU A 281 -2.94 31.44 -6.79
C GLU A 281 -3.95 32.54 -6.43
N ASP A 282 -3.54 33.82 -6.44
CA ASP A 282 -4.38 34.93 -5.97
C ASP A 282 -5.71 35.06 -6.74
N ASP A 283 -5.75 34.62 -8.01
CA ASP A 283 -6.93 34.61 -8.88
C ASP A 283 -7.73 33.30 -8.85
N TRP A 284 -7.53 32.47 -7.81
CA TRP A 284 -8.15 31.15 -7.71
C TRP A 284 -9.67 31.18 -7.76
N GLU A 285 -10.30 32.25 -7.30
CA GLU A 285 -11.75 32.41 -7.33
C GLU A 285 -12.28 32.38 -8.78
N ASP A 286 -11.63 33.11 -9.68
CA ASP A 286 -11.99 33.16 -11.10
C ASP A 286 -11.66 31.83 -11.78
N HIS A 287 -10.52 31.23 -11.45
CA HIS A 287 -10.12 29.93 -11.95
C HIS A 287 -11.09 28.81 -11.55
N LEU A 288 -11.53 28.80 -10.29
CA LEU A 288 -12.54 27.88 -9.80
C LEU A 288 -13.86 28.09 -10.54
N CYS A 289 -14.38 29.32 -10.58
CA CYS A 289 -15.66 29.62 -11.21
C CYS A 289 -15.70 29.24 -12.70
N ARG A 290 -14.64 29.58 -13.44
CA ARG A 290 -14.47 29.19 -14.84
C ARG A 290 -14.51 27.68 -15.00
N ARG A 291 -13.77 26.95 -14.16
CA ARG A 291 -13.66 25.50 -14.28
C ARG A 291 -14.96 24.78 -13.96
N LEU A 292 -15.66 25.17 -12.89
CA LEU A 292 -16.95 24.57 -12.55
C LEU A 292 -17.94 24.76 -13.71
N THR A 293 -17.95 25.94 -14.31
CA THR A 293 -18.76 26.26 -15.49
C THR A 293 -18.39 25.39 -16.69
N GLU A 294 -17.10 25.22 -16.99
CA GLU A 294 -16.62 24.35 -18.07
C GLU A 294 -17.00 22.88 -17.87
N THR A 295 -16.88 22.36 -16.64
CA THR A 295 -17.31 20.98 -16.35
C THR A 295 -18.81 20.83 -16.58
N ARG A 296 -19.59 21.86 -16.23
CA ARG A 296 -21.05 21.89 -16.41
C ARG A 296 -21.46 21.94 -17.89
N THR A 297 -20.84 22.82 -18.68
CA THR A 297 -21.14 22.95 -20.11
C THR A 297 -20.73 21.71 -20.90
N ARG A 298 -19.72 20.97 -20.44
CA ARG A 298 -19.33 19.66 -20.98
C ARG A 298 -20.28 18.50 -20.62
N GLY A 299 -21.40 18.80 -19.96
CA GLY A 299 -22.45 17.82 -19.66
C GLY A 299 -22.34 17.16 -18.28
N SER A 300 -21.37 17.54 -17.43
CA SER A 300 -21.38 17.06 -16.05
C SER A 300 -22.58 17.63 -15.31
N ARG A 301 -23.31 16.75 -14.62
CA ARG A 301 -24.44 17.16 -13.79
C ARG A 301 -24.03 17.57 -12.38
N LEU A 302 -22.84 17.15 -11.95
CA LEU A 302 -22.35 17.33 -10.58
C LEU A 302 -21.05 18.13 -10.60
N ASN A 303 -20.82 18.86 -9.50
CA ASN A 303 -19.50 19.39 -9.19
C ASN A 303 -19.09 19.00 -7.78
N ILE A 304 -17.85 18.52 -7.62
CA ILE A 304 -17.29 18.14 -6.31
C ILE A 304 -16.01 18.92 -6.06
N ILE A 305 -15.99 19.65 -4.95
CA ILE A 305 -14.83 20.38 -4.46
C ILE A 305 -14.41 19.73 -3.14
N ILE A 306 -13.15 19.32 -3.03
CA ILE A 306 -12.59 18.76 -1.81
C ILE A 306 -11.74 19.83 -1.12
N VAL A 307 -11.93 20.01 0.18
CA VAL A 307 -11.22 21.02 0.98
C VAL A 307 -10.57 20.31 2.16
N ALA A 308 -9.25 20.40 2.27
CA ALA A 308 -8.56 19.97 3.49
C ALA A 308 -8.89 20.94 4.64
N GLU A 309 -9.05 20.45 5.86
CA GLU A 309 -9.34 21.29 7.04
C GLU A 309 -8.26 22.36 7.29
N GLY A 310 -7.02 22.08 6.89
CA GLY A 310 -5.89 23.01 6.95
C GLY A 310 -5.70 23.88 5.71
N ALA A 311 -6.68 23.98 4.80
CA ALA A 311 -6.54 24.77 3.57
C ALA A 311 -6.28 26.26 3.86
N ILE A 312 -5.28 26.82 3.19
CA ILE A 312 -4.87 28.23 3.30
C ILE A 312 -4.64 28.83 1.90
N ASP A 313 -4.64 30.15 1.82
CA ASP A 313 -4.12 30.91 0.67
C ASP A 313 -2.60 31.15 0.79
N ARG A 314 -2.00 31.79 -0.22
CA ARG A 314 -0.57 32.12 -0.24
C ARG A 314 -0.14 33.14 0.83
N HIS A 315 -1.09 33.87 1.41
CA HIS A 315 -0.86 34.82 2.49
C HIS A 315 -1.06 34.18 3.88
N GLY A 316 -1.35 32.88 3.94
CA GLY A 316 -1.59 32.15 5.18
C GLY A 316 -2.98 32.36 5.78
N LYS A 317 -3.90 32.98 5.04
CA LYS A 317 -5.30 33.11 5.47
C LYS A 317 -6.03 31.78 5.23
N PRO A 318 -6.79 31.27 6.21
CA PRO A 318 -7.60 30.06 6.02
C PRO A 318 -8.63 30.21 4.90
N ILE A 319 -8.77 29.18 4.06
CA ILE A 319 -9.83 29.07 3.05
C ILE A 319 -10.89 28.10 3.60
N THR A 320 -12.06 28.60 3.97
CA THR A 320 -13.10 27.75 4.56
C THR A 320 -14.06 27.18 3.51
N SER A 321 -14.70 26.07 3.84
CA SER A 321 -15.73 25.44 3.01
C SER A 321 -16.94 26.36 2.76
N GLU A 322 -17.28 27.21 3.72
CA GLU A 322 -18.36 28.20 3.60
C GLU A 322 -17.98 29.38 2.69
N ASP A 323 -16.72 29.84 2.72
CA ASP A 323 -16.22 30.87 1.79
C ASP A 323 -16.37 30.41 0.33
N ILE A 324 -15.97 29.17 0.05
CA ILE A 324 -16.08 28.55 -1.28
C ILE A 324 -17.56 28.43 -1.69
N LYS A 325 -18.43 28.00 -0.79
CA LYS A 325 -19.87 27.94 -1.07
C LYS A 325 -20.45 29.31 -1.41
N ASN A 326 -20.16 30.32 -0.60
CA ASN A 326 -20.66 31.68 -0.82
C ASN A 326 -20.17 32.25 -2.15
N LEU A 327 -18.91 31.98 -2.50
CA LEU A 327 -18.33 32.34 -3.79
C LEU A 327 -19.09 31.72 -4.96
N VAL A 328 -19.28 30.39 -4.93
CA VAL A 328 -19.95 29.65 -6.01
C VAL A 328 -21.41 30.09 -6.15
N VAL A 329 -22.14 30.28 -5.04
CA VAL A 329 -23.53 30.75 -5.06
C VAL A 329 -23.61 32.17 -5.62
N LYS A 330 -22.76 33.09 -5.16
CA LYS A 330 -22.82 34.50 -5.56
C LYS A 330 -22.40 34.72 -7.01
N ARG A 331 -21.36 34.03 -7.48
CA ARG A 331 -20.79 34.25 -8.83
C ARG A 331 -21.44 33.37 -9.90
N LEU A 332 -21.79 32.13 -9.58
CA LEU A 332 -22.33 31.17 -10.57
C LEU A 332 -23.82 30.86 -10.40
N GLY A 333 -24.42 31.16 -9.25
CA GLY A 333 -25.81 30.82 -8.97
C GLY A 333 -26.08 29.31 -8.83
N PHE A 334 -25.05 28.48 -8.64
CA PHE A 334 -25.21 27.04 -8.49
C PHE A 334 -25.74 26.68 -7.10
N ASP A 335 -26.70 25.74 -7.02
CA ASP A 335 -27.15 25.16 -5.74
C ASP A 335 -25.99 24.38 -5.10
N THR A 336 -25.39 25.00 -4.09
CA THR A 336 -24.14 24.54 -3.46
C THR A 336 -24.36 24.15 -2.01
N ARG A 337 -23.88 22.97 -1.64
CA ARG A 337 -23.99 22.42 -0.27
C ARG A 337 -22.59 22.15 0.29
N VAL A 338 -22.45 22.39 1.59
CA VAL A 338 -21.24 22.05 2.34
C VAL A 338 -21.53 20.81 3.17
N THR A 339 -20.61 19.86 3.15
CA THR A 339 -20.63 18.70 4.04
C THR A 339 -19.28 18.61 4.75
N ILE A 340 -19.29 18.78 6.06
CA ILE A 340 -18.12 18.57 6.92
C ILE A 340 -18.20 17.13 7.43
N LEU A 341 -17.27 16.29 7.00
CA LEU A 341 -17.29 14.87 7.34
C LEU A 341 -17.02 14.68 8.85
N GLY A 342 -16.08 15.45 9.40
CA GLY A 342 -15.72 15.37 10.82
C GLY A 342 -15.20 13.99 11.22
N HIS A 343 -15.51 13.57 12.45
CA HIS A 343 -14.89 12.41 13.12
C HIS A 343 -15.32 11.03 12.57
N VAL A 344 -16.29 10.97 11.64
CA VAL A 344 -16.59 9.72 10.91
C VAL A 344 -15.36 9.17 10.18
N GLN A 345 -14.37 10.03 9.90
CA GLN A 345 -13.09 9.69 9.29
C GLN A 345 -12.14 8.94 10.23
N ARG A 346 -12.30 9.08 11.57
CA ARG A 346 -11.52 8.35 12.59
C ARG A 346 -12.21 7.06 13.07
N GLY A 347 -13.53 7.00 12.92
CA GLY A 347 -14.34 5.87 13.35
C GLY A 347 -14.43 4.72 12.33
N GLY A 348 -15.06 3.62 12.74
CA GLY A 348 -15.31 2.46 11.90
C GLY A 348 -14.24 1.38 11.99
N THR A 349 -14.49 0.26 11.29
CA THR A 349 -13.58 -0.88 11.26
C THR A 349 -12.37 -0.58 10.38
N PRO A 350 -11.15 -1.00 10.75
CA PRO A 350 -9.96 -0.78 9.91
C PRO A 350 -10.04 -1.57 8.59
N SER A 351 -9.47 -0.98 7.54
CA SER A 351 -9.26 -1.63 6.24
C SER A 351 -8.33 -2.84 6.36
N ALA A 352 -8.34 -3.72 5.35
CA ALA A 352 -7.44 -4.85 5.35
C ALA A 352 -5.96 -4.42 5.34
N PHE A 353 -5.65 -3.32 4.63
CA PHE A 353 -4.31 -2.74 4.59
C PHE A 353 -3.85 -2.29 5.98
N ASP A 354 -4.63 -1.49 6.71
CA ASP A 354 -4.23 -0.99 8.03
C ASP A 354 -4.09 -2.10 9.07
N ARG A 355 -4.88 -3.18 8.96
CA ARG A 355 -4.72 -4.36 9.83
C ARG A 355 -3.41 -5.09 9.58
N VAL A 356 -3.06 -5.30 8.32
CA VAL A 356 -1.80 -5.94 7.93
C VAL A 356 -0.63 -5.04 8.27
N LEU A 357 -0.72 -3.73 7.98
CA LEU A 357 0.30 -2.74 8.30
C LEU A 357 0.59 -2.70 9.79
N GLY A 358 -0.44 -2.51 10.63
CA GLY A 358 -0.28 -2.50 12.08
C GLY A 358 0.29 -3.81 12.60
N SER A 359 -0.16 -4.96 12.07
CA SER A 359 0.38 -6.26 12.49
C SER A 359 1.86 -6.41 12.15
N ARG A 360 2.28 -6.00 10.95
CA ARG A 360 3.67 -6.06 10.50
C ARG A 360 4.56 -5.11 11.30
N MET A 361 4.12 -3.87 11.49
CA MET A 361 4.85 -2.89 12.29
C MET A 361 4.98 -3.33 13.75
N GLY A 362 3.95 -3.96 14.31
CA GLY A 362 3.98 -4.47 15.67
C GLY A 362 4.96 -5.62 15.88
N VAL A 363 5.07 -6.53 14.90
CA VAL A 363 6.09 -7.61 14.92
C VAL A 363 7.49 -6.99 14.92
N GLU A 364 7.75 -6.09 13.97
CA GLU A 364 9.04 -5.43 13.83
C GLU A 364 9.39 -4.58 15.06
N ALA A 365 8.40 -3.95 15.69
CA ALA A 365 8.60 -3.16 16.89
C ALA A 365 9.05 -4.01 18.09
N VAL A 366 8.53 -5.24 18.23
CA VAL A 366 9.00 -6.16 19.26
C VAL A 366 10.43 -6.58 18.98
N MET A 367 10.77 -6.94 17.75
CA MET A 367 12.15 -7.30 17.39
C MET A 367 13.13 -6.15 17.67
N ALA A 368 12.76 -4.93 17.28
CA ALA A 368 13.55 -3.73 17.57
C ALA A 368 13.75 -3.47 19.07
N LEU A 369 12.75 -3.73 19.91
CA LEU A 369 12.86 -3.60 21.37
C LEU A 369 13.76 -4.69 21.97
N LEU A 370 13.62 -5.93 21.50
CA LEU A 370 14.38 -7.06 22.03
C LEU A 370 15.87 -7.00 21.64
N GLU A 371 16.17 -6.46 20.46
CA GLU A 371 17.53 -6.20 19.97
C GLU A 371 18.13 -4.89 20.53
N GLY A 372 17.31 -4.04 21.16
CA GLY A 372 17.72 -2.72 21.63
C GLY A 372 18.79 -2.76 22.72
N THR A 373 19.86 -2.00 22.52
CA THR A 373 20.97 -1.78 23.46
C THR A 373 20.97 -0.33 23.98
N PRO A 374 21.71 0.01 25.05
CA PRO A 374 21.80 1.38 25.54
C PRO A 374 22.19 2.41 24.47
N ASP A 375 23.04 2.01 23.52
CA ASP A 375 23.53 2.85 22.43
C ASP A 375 22.56 2.94 21.24
N THR A 376 21.55 2.06 21.18
CA THR A 376 20.57 2.06 20.10
C THR A 376 19.64 3.25 20.24
N PRO A 377 19.59 4.20 19.29
CA PRO A 377 18.69 5.35 19.37
C PRO A 377 17.22 4.91 19.31
N ALA A 378 16.33 5.73 19.86
CA ALA A 378 14.90 5.53 19.71
C ALA A 378 14.56 5.51 18.22
N CYS A 379 13.86 4.47 17.79
CA CYS A 379 13.49 4.30 16.40
C CYS A 379 11.97 4.29 16.23
N VAL A 380 11.53 4.58 15.01
CA VAL A 380 10.16 4.46 14.56
C VAL A 380 10.09 3.40 13.48
N VAL A 381 9.17 2.46 13.64
CA VAL A 381 8.87 1.48 12.59
C VAL A 381 8.01 2.16 11.54
N SER A 382 8.50 2.17 10.31
CA SER A 382 7.90 2.87 9.17
C SER A 382 7.70 1.93 7.99
N LEU A 383 6.85 2.31 7.06
CA LEU A 383 6.65 1.62 5.79
C LEU A 383 7.45 2.30 4.68
N SER A 384 8.24 1.53 3.93
CA SER A 384 8.93 1.99 2.72
C SER A 384 8.67 1.00 1.59
N GLY A 385 7.82 1.39 0.64
CA GLY A 385 7.24 0.49 -0.35
C GLY A 385 6.50 -0.66 0.33
N ASN A 386 6.97 -1.89 0.09
CA ASN A 386 6.38 -3.10 0.66
C ASN A 386 7.13 -3.64 1.88
N GLN A 387 8.08 -2.90 2.45
CA GLN A 387 8.92 -3.38 3.56
C GLN A 387 8.74 -2.51 4.80
N ALA A 388 8.74 -3.15 5.97
CA ALA A 388 8.84 -2.46 7.25
C ALA A 388 10.32 -2.14 7.51
N ILE A 389 10.61 -0.91 7.90
CA ILE A 389 11.97 -0.44 8.16
C ILE A 389 12.03 0.30 9.50
N ARG A 390 13.23 0.39 10.08
CA ARG A 390 13.49 1.13 11.31
C ARG A 390 14.19 2.45 10.97
N LEU A 391 13.60 3.57 11.39
CA LEU A 391 14.18 4.91 11.18
C LEU A 391 14.47 5.59 12.53
N PRO A 392 15.51 6.42 12.64
CA PRO A 392 15.73 7.25 13.82
C PRO A 392 14.55 8.19 14.05
N LEU A 393 13.93 8.12 15.23
CA LEU A 393 12.70 8.84 15.54
C LEU A 393 12.87 10.36 15.40
N MET A 394 13.98 10.90 15.92
CA MET A 394 14.22 12.34 15.92
C MET A 394 14.51 12.91 14.52
N GLU A 395 15.04 12.11 13.60
CA GLU A 395 15.19 12.53 12.20
C GLU A 395 13.81 12.70 11.54
N CYS A 396 12.90 11.73 11.72
CA CYS A 396 11.54 11.81 11.20
C CYS A 396 10.77 13.01 11.75
N VAL A 397 10.87 13.23 13.07
CA VAL A 397 10.22 14.37 13.74
C VAL A 397 10.78 15.70 13.23
N GLN A 398 12.10 15.81 13.05
CA GLN A 398 12.71 17.03 12.54
C GLN A 398 12.21 17.35 11.12
N VAL A 399 12.24 16.38 10.20
CA VAL A 399 11.74 16.58 8.83
C VAL A 399 10.25 16.97 8.82
N THR A 400 9.46 16.42 9.72
CA THR A 400 8.03 16.76 9.86
C THR A 400 7.85 18.22 10.31
N LYS A 401 8.69 18.72 11.23
CA LYS A 401 8.70 20.13 11.63
C LYS A 401 9.15 21.03 10.50
N ASP A 402 10.16 20.62 9.73
CA ASP A 402 10.68 21.38 8.58
C ASP A 402 9.59 21.64 7.53
N VAL A 403 8.65 20.71 7.32
CA VAL A 403 7.48 20.92 6.44
C VAL A 403 6.63 22.09 6.94
N THR A 404 6.35 22.12 8.25
CA THR A 404 5.53 23.18 8.86
C THR A 404 6.23 24.53 8.77
N THR A 405 7.54 24.56 9.02
CA THR A 405 8.37 25.76 8.84
C THR A 405 8.36 26.24 7.38
N ALA A 406 8.56 25.34 6.42
CA ALA A 406 8.54 25.68 5.00
C ALA A 406 7.19 26.28 4.56
N MET A 407 6.06 25.72 5.02
CA MET A 407 4.74 26.30 4.75
C MET A 407 4.56 27.68 5.40
N GLY A 408 5.02 27.86 6.64
CA GLY A 408 4.94 29.15 7.35
C GLY A 408 5.80 30.25 6.72
N GLU A 409 6.91 29.88 6.07
CA GLU A 409 7.80 30.79 5.34
C GLU A 409 7.38 31.01 3.86
N GLY A 410 6.27 30.41 3.42
CA GLY A 410 5.81 30.50 2.03
C GLY A 410 6.62 29.66 1.02
N ARG A 411 7.49 28.76 1.49
CA ARG A 411 8.28 27.83 0.66
C ARG A 411 7.49 26.56 0.33
N PHE A 412 6.36 26.72 -0.36
CA PHE A 412 5.42 25.61 -0.64
C PHE A 412 6.01 24.49 -1.52
N ASP A 413 6.86 24.82 -2.50
CA ASP A 413 7.53 23.82 -3.33
C ASP A 413 8.45 22.91 -2.51
N ASP A 414 9.11 23.46 -1.49
CA ASP A 414 9.93 22.67 -0.57
C ASP A 414 9.04 21.79 0.33
N ALA A 415 7.91 22.32 0.82
CA ALA A 415 6.95 21.55 1.60
C ALA A 415 6.43 20.32 0.83
N LEU A 416 6.09 20.46 -0.46
CA LEU A 416 5.69 19.36 -1.33
C LEU A 416 6.78 18.29 -1.48
N LYS A 417 8.05 18.71 -1.63
CA LYS A 417 9.18 17.78 -1.73
C LYS A 417 9.45 17.06 -0.41
N LEU A 418 9.33 17.78 0.71
CA LEU A 418 9.55 17.24 2.06
C LEU A 418 8.51 16.18 2.45
N ARG A 419 7.25 16.31 2.00
CA ARG A 419 6.21 15.26 2.13
C ARG A 419 6.56 13.95 1.42
N GLY A 420 7.52 13.99 0.50
CA GLY A 420 8.05 12.82 -0.18
C GLY A 420 7.52 12.60 -1.59
N ARG A 421 8.20 11.69 -2.31
CA ARG A 421 7.97 11.43 -3.75
C ARG A 421 6.54 10.95 -4.04
N SER A 422 5.96 10.14 -3.15
CA SER A 422 4.60 9.63 -3.33
C SER A 422 3.58 10.78 -3.37
N PHE A 423 3.66 11.70 -2.39
CA PHE A 423 2.81 12.89 -2.33
C PHE A 423 2.98 13.75 -3.59
N LEU A 424 4.22 14.08 -3.94
CA LEU A 424 4.52 14.91 -5.11
C LEU A 424 4.01 14.27 -6.42
N ASN A 425 4.16 12.96 -6.58
CA ASN A 425 3.65 12.25 -7.76
C ASN A 425 2.12 12.31 -7.83
N ASN A 426 1.43 12.12 -6.70
CA ASN A 426 -0.04 12.25 -6.65
C ASN A 426 -0.46 13.69 -6.99
N TRP A 427 0.26 14.69 -6.48
CA TRP A 427 0.01 16.09 -6.78
C TRP A 427 0.18 16.41 -8.27
N ASN A 428 1.26 15.93 -8.88
CA ASN A 428 1.52 16.11 -10.31
C ASN A 428 0.44 15.45 -11.18
N VAL A 429 0.06 14.21 -10.86
CA VAL A 429 -1.03 13.51 -11.57
C VAL A 429 -2.35 14.28 -11.42
N TYR A 430 -2.65 14.76 -10.22
CA TYR A 430 -3.82 15.60 -9.98
C TYR A 430 -3.77 16.86 -10.83
N LYS A 431 -2.67 17.62 -10.81
CA LYS A 431 -2.51 18.85 -11.63
C LYS A 431 -2.80 18.60 -13.10
N VAL A 432 -2.29 17.52 -13.67
CA VAL A 432 -2.53 17.17 -15.08
C VAL A 432 -4.00 16.85 -15.34
N LEU A 433 -4.63 15.99 -14.52
CA LEU A 433 -6.04 15.61 -14.69
C LEU A 433 -7.01 16.77 -14.41
N ALA A 434 -6.60 17.68 -13.54
CA ALA A 434 -7.44 18.73 -13.01
C ALA A 434 -7.33 20.03 -13.82
N HIS A 435 -6.12 20.53 -14.04
CA HIS A 435 -5.91 21.91 -14.49
C HIS A 435 -5.67 22.05 -16.00
N VAL A 436 -5.48 20.95 -16.74
CA VAL A 436 -5.09 21.02 -18.14
C VAL A 436 -6.32 20.93 -19.04
N ARG A 437 -6.54 21.97 -19.85
CA ARG A 437 -7.47 21.92 -20.98
C ARG A 437 -6.89 20.99 -22.05
N PRO A 438 -7.71 20.16 -22.72
CA PRO A 438 -7.25 19.46 -23.90
C PRO A 438 -6.61 20.47 -24.88
N PRO A 439 -5.41 20.20 -25.40
CA PRO A 439 -4.71 21.11 -26.30
C PRO A 439 -5.57 21.38 -27.54
N SER A 440 -5.50 22.60 -28.06
CA SER A 440 -6.15 22.96 -29.33
C SER A 440 -5.55 22.21 -30.53
N ALA A 441 -4.28 21.82 -30.43
CA ALA A 441 -3.58 21.04 -31.43
C ALA A 441 -3.72 19.53 -31.16
N LYS A 442 -4.18 18.79 -32.16
CA LYS A 442 -4.19 17.31 -32.16
C LYS A 442 -2.79 16.78 -32.44
N SER A 443 -2.41 15.69 -31.77
CA SER A 443 -1.12 15.01 -32.00
C SER A 443 -1.09 14.24 -33.33
N GLY A 444 -2.26 13.89 -33.87
CA GLY A 444 -2.40 13.09 -35.09
C GLY A 444 -2.36 11.57 -34.85
N TYR A 445 -2.17 11.11 -33.61
CA TYR A 445 -2.12 9.68 -33.28
C TYR A 445 -3.43 9.16 -32.66
N ASN A 446 -3.77 7.92 -32.97
CA ASN A 446 -4.92 7.20 -32.39
C ASN A 446 -4.44 6.14 -31.40
N LEU A 447 -4.90 6.21 -30.15
CA LEU A 447 -4.59 5.24 -29.11
C LEU A 447 -5.82 4.41 -28.78
N ALA A 448 -5.66 3.09 -28.74
CA ALA A 448 -6.72 2.18 -28.32
C ALA A 448 -6.52 1.74 -26.86
N VAL A 449 -7.62 1.66 -26.11
CA VAL A 449 -7.66 1.09 -24.75
C VAL A 449 -8.69 -0.04 -24.70
N MET A 450 -8.32 -1.15 -24.04
CA MET A 450 -9.19 -2.31 -23.90
C MET A 450 -8.99 -3.05 -22.57
N ASN A 451 -10.02 -3.79 -22.16
CA ASN A 451 -9.96 -4.64 -20.97
C ASN A 451 -9.92 -6.12 -21.36
N VAL A 452 -9.05 -6.91 -20.70
CA VAL A 452 -8.87 -8.34 -20.99
C VAL A 452 -8.80 -9.15 -19.70
N GLY A 453 -9.46 -10.31 -19.67
CA GLY A 453 -9.51 -11.21 -18.53
C GLY A 453 -10.81 -11.07 -17.71
N ALA A 454 -10.74 -11.44 -16.43
CA ALA A 454 -11.86 -11.28 -15.50
C ALA A 454 -12.00 -9.82 -15.05
N PRO A 455 -13.23 -9.33 -14.77
CA PRO A 455 -13.43 -7.98 -14.27
C PRO A 455 -12.78 -7.82 -12.88
N ALA A 456 -12.17 -6.65 -12.68
CA ALA A 456 -11.56 -6.26 -11.41
C ALA A 456 -11.96 -4.82 -11.08
N ALA A 457 -12.33 -4.57 -9.82
CA ALA A 457 -12.72 -3.23 -9.40
C ALA A 457 -11.52 -2.26 -9.53
N GLY A 458 -11.72 -1.16 -10.26
CA GLY A 458 -10.67 -0.18 -10.57
C GLY A 458 -10.22 -0.16 -12.03
N MET A 459 -10.58 -1.16 -12.84
CA MET A 459 -10.34 -1.15 -14.30
C MET A 459 -10.93 0.11 -14.95
N ASN A 460 -12.16 0.48 -14.57
CA ASN A 460 -12.83 1.69 -15.07
C ASN A 460 -12.09 2.98 -14.69
N ALA A 461 -11.43 3.04 -13.53
CA ALA A 461 -10.62 4.18 -13.13
C ALA A 461 -9.35 4.29 -14.00
N ALA A 462 -8.72 3.16 -14.31
CA ALA A 462 -7.59 3.11 -15.24
C ALA A 462 -8.00 3.54 -16.66
N VAL A 463 -9.09 3.00 -17.21
CA VAL A 463 -9.61 3.42 -18.53
C VAL A 463 -9.90 4.91 -18.55
N ARG A 464 -10.60 5.44 -17.54
CA ARG A 464 -10.91 6.87 -17.45
C ARG A 464 -9.65 7.73 -17.48
N SER A 465 -8.63 7.36 -16.70
CA SER A 465 -7.39 8.12 -16.65
C SER A 465 -6.65 8.07 -17.99
N THR A 466 -6.54 6.87 -18.58
CA THR A 466 -5.95 6.67 -19.92
C THR A 466 -6.62 7.55 -20.97
N VAL A 467 -7.96 7.55 -21.04
CA VAL A 467 -8.70 8.36 -22.00
C VAL A 467 -8.48 9.86 -21.77
N ARG A 468 -8.62 10.34 -20.53
CA ARG A 468 -8.47 11.78 -20.24
C ARG A 468 -7.06 12.29 -20.50
N ILE A 469 -6.04 11.54 -20.09
CA ILE A 469 -4.65 11.92 -20.30
C ILE A 469 -4.29 11.83 -21.78
N GLY A 470 -4.80 10.84 -22.51
CA GLY A 470 -4.61 10.73 -23.95
C GLY A 470 -5.18 11.93 -24.71
N LEU A 471 -6.40 12.35 -24.36
CA LEU A 471 -7.01 13.58 -24.89
C LEU A 471 -6.18 14.83 -24.55
N ILE A 472 -5.62 14.91 -23.34
CA ILE A 472 -4.72 16.01 -22.92
C ILE A 472 -3.41 16.01 -23.71
N HIS A 473 -2.93 14.85 -24.18
CA HIS A 473 -1.76 14.77 -25.05
C HIS A 473 -2.10 15.04 -26.54
N GLY A 474 -3.38 15.32 -26.84
CA GLY A 474 -3.88 15.60 -28.19
C GLY A 474 -4.18 14.36 -29.02
N HIS A 475 -4.12 13.16 -28.43
CA HIS A 475 -4.40 11.90 -29.12
C HIS A 475 -5.89 11.69 -29.32
N LYS A 476 -6.25 11.01 -30.40
CA LYS A 476 -7.59 10.45 -30.59
C LYS A 476 -7.70 9.15 -29.79
N MET A 477 -8.68 9.05 -28.90
CA MET A 477 -8.85 7.87 -28.05
C MET A 477 -9.92 6.93 -28.60
N LEU A 478 -9.59 5.65 -28.69
CA LEU A 478 -10.46 4.58 -29.15
C LEU A 478 -10.71 3.59 -28.00
N ALA A 479 -11.97 3.26 -27.77
CA ALA A 479 -12.40 2.23 -26.84
C ALA A 479 -12.68 0.94 -27.63
N VAL A 480 -12.02 -0.14 -27.24
CA VAL A 480 -12.27 -1.47 -27.82
C VAL A 480 -13.11 -2.27 -26.83
N HIS A 481 -14.27 -2.74 -27.28
CA HIS A 481 -15.18 -3.50 -26.43
C HIS A 481 -14.80 -4.98 -26.41
N ASP A 482 -15.07 -5.67 -25.29
CA ASP A 482 -14.92 -7.12 -25.16
C ASP A 482 -13.52 -7.70 -25.48
N GLY A 483 -12.47 -6.91 -25.27
CA GLY A 483 -11.08 -7.35 -25.38
C GLY A 483 -10.64 -7.72 -26.80
N PHE A 484 -9.79 -8.74 -26.92
CA PHE A 484 -9.22 -9.14 -28.22
C PHE A 484 -10.25 -9.62 -29.24
N GLU A 485 -11.35 -10.24 -28.79
CA GLU A 485 -12.42 -10.67 -29.69
C GLU A 485 -13.13 -9.46 -30.30
N GLY A 486 -13.46 -8.43 -29.51
CA GLY A 486 -14.04 -7.22 -30.09
C GLY A 486 -13.03 -6.40 -30.91
N LEU A 487 -11.73 -6.50 -30.64
CA LEU A 487 -10.70 -5.96 -31.54
C LEU A 487 -10.72 -6.66 -32.90
N ALA A 488 -10.91 -7.97 -32.94
CA ALA A 488 -11.02 -8.76 -34.17
C ALA A 488 -12.33 -8.49 -34.92
N GLU A 489 -13.45 -8.33 -34.20
CA GLU A 489 -14.76 -8.05 -34.78
C GLU A 489 -14.97 -6.57 -35.17
N GLY A 490 -14.01 -5.69 -34.89
CA GLY A 490 -14.11 -4.26 -35.19
C GLY A 490 -15.07 -3.49 -34.26
N ARG A 491 -15.35 -4.01 -33.05
CA ARG A 491 -16.14 -3.34 -32.00
C ARG A 491 -15.33 -2.22 -31.33
N ILE A 492 -15.01 -1.19 -32.11
CA ILE A 492 -14.15 -0.07 -31.72
C ILE A 492 -14.93 1.24 -31.90
N GLU A 493 -14.98 2.06 -30.85
CA GLU A 493 -15.63 3.36 -30.88
C GLU A 493 -14.68 4.49 -30.43
N GLU A 494 -14.94 5.70 -30.90
CA GLU A 494 -14.22 6.89 -30.41
C GLU A 494 -14.77 7.29 -29.04
N ILE A 495 -13.89 7.43 -28.05
CA ILE A 495 -14.28 7.76 -26.68
C ILE A 495 -13.80 9.14 -26.26
N GLY A 496 -14.75 10.00 -25.88
CA GLY A 496 -14.50 11.37 -25.47
C GLY A 496 -14.40 11.55 -23.95
N TRP A 497 -14.15 12.80 -23.53
CA TRP A 497 -14.02 13.19 -22.12
C TRP A 497 -15.25 12.85 -21.28
N SER A 498 -16.45 13.07 -21.82
CA SER A 498 -17.74 12.78 -21.19
C SER A 498 -18.06 11.29 -21.18
N GLY A 499 -17.57 10.50 -22.15
CA GLY A 499 -17.81 9.06 -22.24
C GLY A 499 -17.31 8.28 -21.03
N VAL A 500 -16.19 8.72 -20.44
CA VAL A 500 -15.62 8.16 -19.21
C VAL A 500 -16.03 8.91 -17.92
N GLY A 501 -17.04 9.79 -18.02
CA GLY A 501 -17.56 10.55 -16.88
C GLY A 501 -18.15 9.64 -15.81
N GLY A 502 -17.71 9.78 -14.56
CA GLY A 502 -18.23 8.99 -13.43
C GLY A 502 -17.79 7.52 -13.39
N TRP A 503 -16.78 7.13 -14.18
CA TRP A 503 -16.27 5.75 -14.21
C TRP A 503 -15.38 5.41 -13.00
N THR A 504 -14.78 6.40 -12.32
CA THR A 504 -13.81 6.18 -11.24
C THR A 504 -14.37 5.32 -10.11
N GLY A 505 -15.63 5.55 -9.70
CA GLY A 505 -16.26 4.82 -8.61
C GLY A 505 -17.03 3.56 -9.02
N LYS A 506 -17.01 3.18 -10.31
CA LYS A 506 -17.76 2.02 -10.80
C LYS A 506 -16.89 0.76 -10.79
N GLY A 507 -17.41 -0.31 -10.17
CA GLY A 507 -16.86 -1.66 -10.31
C GLY A 507 -17.07 -2.27 -11.70
N GLY A 508 -16.60 -3.50 -11.89
CA GLY A 508 -16.74 -4.23 -13.16
C GLY A 508 -15.90 -3.64 -14.30
N SER A 509 -16.36 -3.86 -15.54
CA SER A 509 -15.73 -3.36 -16.77
C SER A 509 -16.79 -2.75 -17.68
N ASN A 510 -16.77 -1.42 -17.87
CA ASN A 510 -17.71 -0.74 -18.77
C ASN A 510 -17.41 -0.99 -20.25
N LEU A 511 -16.15 -1.32 -20.59
CA LEU A 511 -15.78 -1.73 -21.95
C LEU A 511 -16.18 -3.18 -22.26
N GLY A 512 -16.67 -3.94 -21.28
CA GLY A 512 -16.70 -5.39 -21.39
C GLY A 512 -15.30 -5.99 -21.23
N THR A 513 -15.21 -7.27 -20.92
CA THR A 513 -13.92 -7.97 -20.79
C THR A 513 -14.13 -9.46 -20.97
N LYS A 514 -13.25 -10.10 -21.74
CA LYS A 514 -13.28 -11.54 -22.02
C LYS A 514 -11.89 -12.14 -21.86
N ARG A 515 -11.83 -13.46 -21.70
CA ARG A 515 -10.59 -14.24 -21.54
C ARG A 515 -10.04 -14.80 -22.87
N ILE A 516 -10.54 -14.29 -24.00
CA ILE A 516 -10.18 -14.77 -25.34
C ILE A 516 -8.80 -14.20 -25.71
N LEU A 517 -7.94 -15.05 -26.27
CA LEU A 517 -6.57 -14.70 -26.69
C LEU A 517 -6.51 -14.37 -28.20
N PRO A 518 -5.59 -13.50 -28.64
CA PRO A 518 -5.56 -12.97 -30.00
C PRO A 518 -5.02 -13.92 -31.07
N LYS A 519 -4.30 -15.01 -30.72
CA LYS A 519 -3.59 -15.86 -31.69
C LYS A 519 -4.42 -16.43 -32.84
N LYS A 520 -5.73 -16.64 -32.62
CA LYS A 520 -6.64 -17.14 -33.66
C LYS A 520 -7.14 -16.05 -34.62
N TYR A 521 -6.97 -14.78 -34.25
CA TYR A 521 -7.60 -13.64 -34.91
C TYR A 521 -6.59 -12.60 -35.40
N PHE A 522 -5.33 -13.00 -35.63
CA PHE A 522 -4.27 -12.04 -35.99
C PHE A 522 -4.55 -11.29 -37.30
N GLU A 523 -5.17 -11.96 -38.27
CA GLU A 523 -5.51 -11.34 -39.55
C GLU A 523 -6.58 -10.25 -39.36
N GLU A 524 -7.67 -10.58 -38.66
CA GLU A 524 -8.75 -9.65 -38.37
C GLU A 524 -8.30 -8.49 -37.47
N ILE A 525 -7.49 -8.78 -36.44
CA ILE A 525 -6.89 -7.76 -35.57
C ILE A 525 -5.97 -6.84 -36.36
N SER A 526 -5.12 -7.39 -37.24
CA SER A 526 -4.25 -6.61 -38.12
C SER A 526 -5.06 -5.68 -39.03
N ASN A 527 -6.08 -6.22 -39.70
CA ASN A 527 -6.98 -5.47 -40.57
C ASN A 527 -7.68 -4.32 -39.84
N ASN A 528 -8.13 -4.53 -38.59
CA ASN A 528 -8.76 -3.48 -37.81
C ASN A 528 -7.75 -2.46 -37.26
N ILE A 529 -6.54 -2.87 -36.86
CA ILE A 529 -5.49 -1.92 -36.49
C ILE A 529 -5.18 -0.97 -37.65
N ALA A 530 -5.08 -1.48 -38.87
CA ALA A 530 -4.92 -0.67 -40.07
C ALA A 530 -6.16 0.21 -40.35
N SER A 531 -7.36 -0.37 -40.34
CA SER A 531 -8.62 0.32 -40.69
C SER A 531 -8.95 1.48 -39.74
N PHE A 532 -8.72 1.30 -38.44
CA PHE A 532 -8.92 2.33 -37.42
C PHE A 532 -7.66 3.19 -37.19
N ASN A 533 -6.58 2.91 -37.92
CA ASN A 533 -5.29 3.59 -37.84
C ASN A 533 -4.77 3.66 -36.39
N ILE A 534 -4.77 2.52 -35.69
CA ILE A 534 -4.35 2.40 -34.29
C ILE A 534 -2.82 2.46 -34.23
N HIS A 535 -2.32 3.44 -33.47
CA HIS A 535 -0.89 3.74 -33.37
C HIS A 535 -0.25 3.18 -32.10
N GLY A 536 -1.06 2.81 -31.10
CA GLY A 536 -0.60 2.22 -29.84
C GLY A 536 -1.76 1.62 -29.06
N LEU A 537 -1.47 0.59 -28.27
CA LEU A 537 -2.47 -0.23 -27.60
C LEU A 537 -2.20 -0.33 -26.09
N ILE A 538 -3.17 0.10 -25.27
CA ILE A 538 -3.13 -0.02 -23.82
C ILE A 538 -4.11 -1.10 -23.39
N ILE A 539 -3.60 -2.14 -22.73
CA ILE A 539 -4.37 -3.33 -22.36
C ILE A 539 -4.43 -3.40 -20.83
N ILE A 540 -5.62 -3.30 -20.27
CA ILE A 540 -5.84 -3.36 -18.82
C ILE A 540 -6.41 -4.74 -18.49
N GLY A 541 -5.71 -5.54 -17.70
CA GLY A 541 -6.18 -6.90 -17.47
C GLY A 541 -5.28 -7.82 -16.69
N GLY A 542 -5.77 -9.05 -16.53
CA GLY A 542 -5.09 -10.08 -15.74
C GLY A 542 -4.03 -10.84 -16.55
N PHE A 543 -3.83 -12.10 -16.19
CA PHE A 543 -2.85 -12.96 -16.87
C PHE A 543 -3.18 -13.13 -18.37
N GLU A 544 -4.46 -13.16 -18.77
CA GLU A 544 -4.84 -13.21 -20.19
C GLU A 544 -4.41 -11.96 -20.97
N ALA A 545 -4.34 -10.79 -20.33
CA ALA A 545 -3.80 -9.58 -20.96
C ALA A 545 -2.29 -9.71 -21.19
N PHE A 546 -1.57 -10.26 -20.20
CA PHE A 546 -0.14 -10.54 -20.29
C PHE A 546 0.17 -11.55 -21.40
N THR A 547 -0.46 -12.73 -21.36
CA THR A 547 -0.28 -13.78 -22.37
C THR A 547 -0.73 -13.33 -23.75
N GLY A 548 -1.88 -12.67 -23.87
CA GLY A 548 -2.35 -12.17 -25.16
C GLY A 548 -1.42 -11.12 -25.76
N SER A 549 -0.77 -10.29 -24.92
CA SER A 549 0.23 -9.34 -25.41
C SER A 549 1.51 -10.02 -25.89
N LEU A 550 1.94 -11.11 -25.24
CA LEU A 550 3.03 -11.94 -25.73
C LEU A 550 2.70 -12.57 -27.09
N GLU A 551 1.47 -13.07 -27.26
CA GLU A 551 1.01 -13.58 -28.57
C GLU A 551 1.00 -12.48 -29.64
N MET A 552 0.59 -11.25 -29.31
CA MET A 552 0.67 -10.11 -30.23
C MET A 552 2.11 -9.81 -30.66
N ILE A 553 3.08 -9.93 -29.74
CA ILE A 553 4.52 -9.79 -30.06
C ILE A 553 4.97 -10.91 -31.00
N GLU A 554 4.56 -12.16 -30.74
CA GLU A 554 4.83 -13.29 -31.65
C GLU A 554 4.23 -13.04 -33.04
N GLY A 555 3.08 -12.37 -33.12
CA GLY A 555 2.41 -11.99 -34.37
C GLY A 555 3.15 -10.94 -35.21
N ARG A 556 4.05 -10.13 -34.61
CA ARG A 556 4.80 -9.07 -35.31
C ARG A 556 5.64 -9.57 -36.49
N CYS A 557 6.07 -10.84 -36.47
CA CYS A 557 6.83 -11.42 -37.57
C CYS A 557 5.96 -11.77 -38.80
N LYS A 558 4.63 -11.80 -38.63
CA LYS A 558 3.66 -12.15 -39.69
C LYS A 558 2.90 -10.94 -40.22
N TYR A 559 2.62 -9.96 -39.36
CA TYR A 559 1.79 -8.80 -39.68
C TYR A 559 2.49 -7.53 -39.20
N GLU A 560 2.86 -6.63 -40.12
CA GLU A 560 3.55 -5.39 -39.80
C GLU A 560 2.66 -4.44 -38.99
N GLU A 561 1.34 -4.53 -39.14
CA GLU A 561 0.35 -3.74 -38.42
C GLU A 561 0.38 -4.03 -36.90
N LEU A 562 0.85 -5.22 -36.49
CA LEU A 562 1.03 -5.56 -35.08
C LEU A 562 2.28 -4.91 -34.46
N CYS A 563 3.16 -4.30 -35.27
CA CYS A 563 4.34 -3.56 -34.83
C CYS A 563 3.98 -2.16 -34.31
N ILE A 564 3.02 -2.10 -33.39
CA ILE A 564 2.66 -0.91 -32.61
C ILE A 564 3.15 -1.07 -31.15
N PRO A 565 3.40 0.03 -30.42
CA PRO A 565 3.73 -0.07 -29.00
C PRO A 565 2.55 -0.62 -28.18
N ILE A 566 2.86 -1.51 -27.24
CA ILE A 566 1.87 -2.17 -26.37
C ILE A 566 2.22 -1.89 -24.91
N CYS A 567 1.25 -1.45 -24.11
CA CYS A 567 1.41 -1.30 -22.66
C CYS A 567 0.35 -2.12 -21.92
N VAL A 568 0.79 -3.06 -21.08
CA VAL A 568 -0.10 -3.84 -20.21
C VAL A 568 -0.17 -3.20 -18.82
N ILE A 569 -1.38 -2.98 -18.32
CA ILE A 569 -1.65 -2.56 -16.95
C ILE A 569 -2.28 -3.76 -16.20
N PRO A 570 -1.61 -4.32 -15.18
CA PRO A 570 -2.09 -5.48 -14.44
C PRO A 570 -3.35 -5.16 -13.63
N ALA A 571 -4.44 -5.86 -13.93
CA ALA A 571 -5.74 -5.73 -13.28
C ALA A 571 -6.40 -7.10 -13.10
N THR A 572 -6.43 -7.59 -11.85
CA THR A 572 -6.99 -8.88 -11.45
C THR A 572 -7.13 -8.89 -9.92
N VAL A 573 -8.11 -9.64 -9.41
CA VAL A 573 -8.25 -9.84 -7.96
C VAL A 573 -7.15 -10.74 -7.39
N SER A 574 -6.61 -11.65 -8.21
CA SER A 574 -5.68 -12.70 -7.76
C SER A 574 -4.27 -12.20 -7.44
N ASN A 575 -3.89 -11.03 -7.96
CA ASN A 575 -2.51 -10.52 -7.91
C ASN A 575 -1.46 -11.51 -8.49
N ASN A 576 -1.82 -12.17 -9.60
CA ASN A 576 -1.02 -13.23 -10.22
C ASN A 576 -0.31 -12.81 -11.52
N VAL A 577 -0.23 -11.51 -11.82
CA VAL A 577 0.43 -11.02 -13.03
C VAL A 577 1.91 -10.74 -12.71
N PRO A 578 2.86 -11.27 -13.50
CA PRO A 578 4.29 -11.04 -13.30
C PRO A 578 4.66 -9.56 -13.47
N GLY A 579 5.79 -9.16 -12.86
CA GLY A 579 6.33 -7.81 -12.97
C GLY A 579 5.63 -6.74 -12.10
N SER A 580 4.60 -7.08 -11.34
CA SER A 580 3.94 -6.14 -10.42
C SER A 580 3.69 -6.76 -9.05
N ASP A 581 4.01 -6.02 -7.98
CA ASP A 581 3.72 -6.39 -6.60
C ASP A 581 2.22 -6.32 -6.28
N PHE A 582 1.48 -5.49 -7.03
CA PHE A 582 0.03 -5.32 -6.93
C PHE A 582 -0.62 -5.18 -8.30
N SER A 583 -1.76 -5.82 -8.49
CA SER A 583 -2.68 -5.59 -9.59
C SER A 583 -3.90 -4.79 -9.13
N ILE A 584 -4.47 -4.01 -10.05
CA ILE A 584 -5.73 -3.30 -9.80
C ILE A 584 -6.83 -4.31 -9.48
N GLY A 585 -7.56 -4.07 -8.40
CA GLY A 585 -8.68 -4.87 -7.89
C GLY A 585 -8.31 -5.85 -6.78
N ALA A 586 -7.01 -6.08 -6.53
CA ALA A 586 -6.55 -6.98 -5.48
C ALA A 586 -6.88 -6.43 -4.08
N ASP A 587 -6.75 -5.11 -3.87
CA ASP A 587 -7.07 -4.48 -2.58
C ASP A 587 -8.59 -4.49 -2.31
N THR A 588 -9.41 -4.22 -3.32
CA THR A 588 -10.86 -4.34 -3.22
C THR A 588 -11.29 -5.76 -2.86
N ALA A 589 -10.70 -6.77 -3.50
CA ALA A 589 -10.98 -8.16 -3.18
C ALA A 589 -10.59 -8.51 -1.74
N LEU A 590 -9.39 -8.09 -1.33
CA LEU A 590 -8.87 -8.32 0.02
C LEU A 590 -9.79 -7.70 1.10
N ASN A 591 -10.26 -6.47 0.89
CA ASN A 591 -11.19 -5.82 1.82
C ASN A 591 -12.54 -6.55 1.88
N THR A 592 -13.08 -7.00 0.75
CA THR A 592 -14.33 -7.79 0.74
C THR A 592 -14.18 -9.12 1.48
N ILE A 593 -13.08 -9.84 1.28
CA ILE A 593 -12.80 -11.10 1.99
C ILE A 593 -12.68 -10.83 3.49
N THR A 594 -11.92 -9.80 3.88
CA THR A 594 -11.69 -9.44 5.28
C THR A 594 -12.98 -9.07 6.00
N ALA A 595 -13.83 -8.23 5.37
CA ALA A 595 -15.13 -7.87 5.92
C ALA A 595 -16.07 -9.08 6.05
N THR A 596 -16.02 -10.01 5.09
CA THR A 596 -16.81 -11.25 5.18
C THR A 596 -16.32 -12.16 6.31
N CYS A 597 -14.99 -12.27 6.48
CA CYS A 597 -14.39 -12.99 7.60
C CYS A 597 -14.81 -12.40 8.95
N ASP A 598 -14.93 -11.07 9.06
CA ASP A 598 -15.40 -10.41 10.28
C ASP A 598 -16.84 -10.80 10.63
N ARG A 599 -17.74 -10.80 9.64
CA ARG A 599 -19.15 -11.24 9.81
C ARG A 599 -19.23 -12.71 10.23
N ILE A 600 -18.39 -13.56 9.63
CA ILE A 600 -18.31 -14.99 9.97
C ILE A 600 -17.76 -15.18 11.38
N LYS A 601 -16.70 -14.46 11.77
CA LYS A 601 -16.15 -14.50 13.14
C LYS A 601 -17.19 -14.08 14.17
N GLN A 602 -18.01 -13.07 13.87
CA GLN A 602 -19.09 -12.63 14.75
C GLN A 602 -20.14 -13.74 14.93
N SER A 603 -20.52 -14.42 13.85
CA SER A 603 -21.41 -15.60 13.92
C SER A 603 -20.79 -16.73 14.76
N ALA A 604 -19.52 -17.05 14.55
CA ALA A 604 -18.78 -18.07 15.31
C ALA A 604 -18.72 -17.75 16.82
N ALA A 605 -18.56 -16.47 17.17
CA ALA A 605 -18.51 -16.02 18.55
C ALA A 605 -19.84 -16.23 19.29
N GLY A 606 -20.98 -16.13 18.59
CA GLY A 606 -22.31 -16.32 19.17
C GLY A 606 -22.62 -17.77 19.54
N THR A 607 -22.25 -18.73 18.69
CA THR A 607 -22.56 -20.16 18.93
C THR A 607 -21.50 -20.89 19.75
N LYS A 608 -20.28 -20.33 19.88
CA LYS A 608 -19.08 -20.95 20.48
C LYS A 608 -18.67 -22.27 19.80
N ARG A 609 -17.42 -22.69 19.98
CA ARG A 609 -16.84 -23.96 19.49
C ARG A 609 -17.12 -24.21 18.00
N ARG A 610 -16.82 -23.22 17.16
CA ARG A 610 -17.05 -23.33 15.71
C ARG A 610 -15.81 -22.95 14.91
N VAL A 611 -15.51 -23.75 13.89
CA VAL A 611 -14.45 -23.52 12.91
C VAL A 611 -15.08 -23.24 11.54
N PHE A 612 -14.61 -22.19 10.88
CA PHE A 612 -15.02 -21.88 9.51
C PHE A 612 -13.86 -22.07 8.54
N ILE A 613 -14.11 -22.84 7.48
CA ILE A 613 -13.23 -22.98 6.32
C ILE A 613 -13.78 -22.07 5.23
N ILE A 614 -13.00 -21.06 4.85
CA ILE A 614 -13.40 -20.06 3.85
C ILE A 614 -12.55 -20.27 2.60
N GLU A 615 -13.21 -20.58 1.50
CA GLU A 615 -12.57 -20.65 0.19
C GLU A 615 -12.48 -19.27 -0.45
N THR A 616 -11.27 -18.91 -0.84
CA THR A 616 -10.91 -17.66 -1.53
C THR A 616 -10.53 -17.96 -2.98
N MET A 617 -10.77 -16.99 -3.85
CA MET A 617 -10.30 -17.02 -5.24
C MET A 617 -8.78 -16.84 -5.28
N GLY A 618 -8.21 -16.95 -6.48
CA GLY A 618 -6.80 -16.62 -6.72
C GLY A 618 -6.15 -17.45 -7.81
N GLY A 619 -6.87 -18.40 -8.41
CA GLY A 619 -6.24 -19.47 -9.15
C GLY A 619 -5.24 -20.19 -8.26
N TYR A 620 -4.03 -20.43 -8.77
CA TYR A 620 -2.91 -20.96 -8.01
C TYR A 620 -2.16 -19.90 -7.19
N CYS A 621 -2.60 -18.64 -7.20
CA CYS A 621 -1.98 -17.59 -6.39
C CYS A 621 -2.65 -17.45 -5.02
N GLY A 622 -1.89 -17.74 -3.97
CA GLY A 622 -2.28 -17.68 -2.57
C GLY A 622 -2.33 -16.29 -1.94
N TYR A 623 -2.15 -15.22 -2.72
CA TYR A 623 -2.10 -13.83 -2.22
C TYR A 623 -3.33 -13.49 -1.38
N LEU A 624 -4.53 -13.71 -1.93
CA LEU A 624 -5.79 -13.38 -1.26
C LEU A 624 -5.97 -14.19 0.04
N ALA A 625 -5.71 -15.50 0.02
CA ALA A 625 -5.81 -16.37 1.19
C ALA A 625 -4.84 -15.93 2.31
N THR A 626 -3.59 -15.63 1.94
CA THR A 626 -2.54 -15.27 2.90
C THR A 626 -2.78 -13.89 3.49
N MET A 627 -3.01 -12.88 2.64
CA MET A 627 -3.20 -11.50 3.09
C MET A 627 -4.51 -11.33 3.86
N ALA A 628 -5.60 -11.99 3.41
CA ALA A 628 -6.85 -11.97 4.16
C ALA A 628 -6.73 -12.76 5.47
N GLY A 629 -5.94 -13.85 5.49
CA GLY A 629 -5.63 -14.58 6.72
C GLY A 629 -4.93 -13.71 7.76
N LEU A 630 -3.93 -12.92 7.34
CA LEU A 630 -3.28 -11.92 8.20
C LEU A 630 -4.27 -10.84 8.68
N ALA A 631 -5.04 -10.26 7.77
CA ALA A 631 -5.99 -9.17 8.08
C ALA A 631 -7.16 -9.63 8.98
N ALA A 632 -7.62 -10.87 8.81
CA ALA A 632 -8.73 -11.44 9.58
C ALA A 632 -8.27 -12.10 10.88
N GLY A 633 -6.97 -12.43 11.01
CA GLY A 633 -6.40 -13.18 12.13
C GLY A 633 -6.81 -14.64 12.08
N ALA A 634 -6.65 -15.26 10.92
CA ALA A 634 -6.90 -16.67 10.70
C ALA A 634 -5.87 -17.56 11.40
N ASP A 635 -6.29 -18.78 11.69
CA ASP A 635 -5.46 -19.81 12.31
C ASP A 635 -4.55 -20.45 11.28
N ALA A 636 -5.06 -20.75 10.08
CA ALA A 636 -4.26 -21.25 8.97
C ALA A 636 -4.72 -20.69 7.61
N ALA A 637 -3.80 -20.68 6.65
CA ALA A 637 -4.05 -20.31 5.27
C ALA A 637 -3.38 -21.32 4.31
N TYR A 638 -4.19 -22.13 3.63
CA TYR A 638 -3.74 -23.12 2.65
C TYR A 638 -3.63 -22.51 1.26
N ILE A 639 -2.45 -22.62 0.66
CA ILE A 639 -2.12 -22.06 -0.67
C ILE A 639 -1.34 -23.07 -1.50
N TYR A 640 -1.19 -22.80 -2.79
CA TYR A 640 -0.45 -23.68 -3.69
C TYR A 640 1.06 -23.54 -3.50
N GLU A 641 1.54 -22.32 -3.24
CA GLU A 641 2.96 -21.98 -3.12
C GLU A 641 3.62 -22.53 -1.84
N ASP A 642 2.83 -23.03 -0.88
CA ASP A 642 3.28 -23.68 0.35
C ASP A 642 2.59 -25.05 0.45
N PRO A 643 3.15 -26.09 -0.20
CA PRO A 643 2.57 -27.42 -0.22
C PRO A 643 2.37 -27.98 1.18
N PHE A 644 1.26 -28.67 1.38
CA PHE A 644 0.89 -29.24 2.67
C PHE A 644 0.36 -30.67 2.49
N THR A 645 0.52 -31.46 3.54
CA THR A 645 0.15 -32.87 3.61
C THR A 645 -1.05 -33.08 4.53
N ILE A 646 -1.55 -34.32 4.59
CA ILE A 646 -2.58 -34.69 5.57
C ILE A 646 -2.11 -34.47 7.01
N HIS A 647 -0.82 -34.69 7.29
CA HIS A 647 -0.24 -34.48 8.62
C HIS A 647 -0.30 -33.01 9.03
N ASP A 648 -0.05 -32.09 8.10
CA ASP A 648 -0.20 -30.65 8.37
C ASP A 648 -1.66 -30.30 8.69
N LEU A 649 -2.63 -30.93 8.02
CA LEU A 649 -4.05 -30.74 8.31
C LEU A 649 -4.41 -31.25 9.71
N GLU A 650 -3.93 -32.44 10.08
CA GLU A 650 -4.10 -33.02 11.42
C GLU A 650 -3.50 -32.12 12.50
N MET A 651 -2.25 -31.65 12.33
CA MET A 651 -1.61 -30.70 13.24
C MET A 651 -2.43 -29.42 13.43
N ASN A 652 -3.08 -28.93 12.37
CA ASN A 652 -3.96 -27.76 12.46
C ASN A 652 -5.25 -28.07 13.24
N VAL A 653 -5.82 -29.26 13.08
CA VAL A 653 -6.97 -29.71 13.88
C VAL A 653 -6.60 -29.83 15.35
N GLU A 654 -5.45 -30.41 15.68
CA GLU A 654 -4.92 -30.50 17.05
C GLU A 654 -4.72 -29.12 17.65
N HIS A 655 -4.10 -28.20 16.90
CA HIS A 655 -3.91 -26.82 17.30
C HIS A 655 -5.25 -26.13 17.63
N LEU A 656 -6.26 -26.28 16.77
CA LEU A 656 -7.60 -25.75 17.00
C LEU A 656 -8.26 -26.41 18.21
N THR A 657 -8.09 -27.72 18.38
CA THR A 657 -8.62 -28.47 19.53
C THR A 657 -8.08 -27.93 20.85
N GLU A 658 -6.77 -27.68 20.95
CA GLU A 658 -6.17 -27.05 22.13
C GLU A 658 -6.69 -25.62 22.33
N LYS A 659 -6.81 -24.86 21.24
CA LYS A 659 -7.38 -23.51 21.28
C LYS A 659 -8.82 -23.52 21.83
N MET A 660 -9.65 -24.50 21.48
CA MET A 660 -11.05 -24.61 21.95
C MET A 660 -11.18 -24.88 23.46
N LYS A 661 -10.11 -25.36 24.12
CA LYS A 661 -10.06 -25.53 25.59
C LYS A 661 -9.88 -24.20 26.31
N THR A 662 -9.38 -23.17 25.63
CA THR A 662 -9.19 -21.83 26.19
C THR A 662 -10.48 -21.00 26.22
N THR A 663 -10.38 -19.71 26.55
CA THR A 663 -11.49 -18.75 26.44
C THR A 663 -11.86 -18.45 24.98
N VAL A 664 -10.95 -18.67 24.03
CA VAL A 664 -11.15 -18.38 22.60
C VAL A 664 -11.67 -19.62 21.88
N LYS A 665 -13.00 -19.80 21.86
CA LYS A 665 -13.66 -20.99 21.31
C LYS A 665 -14.12 -20.80 19.87
N ARG A 666 -13.22 -20.42 18.96
CA ARG A 666 -13.52 -20.27 17.52
C ARG A 666 -12.28 -20.50 16.66
N GLY A 667 -12.47 -20.97 15.43
CA GLY A 667 -11.42 -21.16 14.43
C GLY A 667 -11.77 -20.53 13.08
N LEU A 668 -10.75 -20.05 12.38
CA LEU A 668 -10.88 -19.49 11.04
C LEU A 668 -9.77 -20.00 10.14
N ILE A 669 -10.12 -20.64 9.04
CA ILE A 669 -9.20 -21.24 8.08
C ILE A 669 -9.48 -20.62 6.71
N LEU A 670 -8.45 -20.09 6.05
CA LEU A 670 -8.55 -19.69 4.65
C LEU A 670 -7.97 -20.78 3.77
N ARG A 671 -8.63 -21.03 2.65
CA ARG A 671 -8.16 -21.94 1.61
C ARG A 671 -8.20 -21.20 0.28
N ASN A 672 -7.10 -21.20 -0.46
CA ASN A 672 -7.12 -20.80 -1.87
C ASN A 672 -7.75 -21.90 -2.74
N GLU A 673 -8.57 -21.52 -3.72
CA GLU A 673 -9.36 -22.43 -4.55
C GLU A 673 -8.57 -23.54 -5.24
N LYS A 674 -7.31 -23.29 -5.64
CA LYS A 674 -6.43 -24.27 -6.31
C LYS A 674 -5.18 -24.60 -5.50
N CYS A 675 -5.25 -24.54 -4.17
CA CYS A 675 -4.12 -24.88 -3.31
C CYS A 675 -3.68 -26.35 -3.45
N ASN A 676 -4.62 -27.26 -3.70
CA ASN A 676 -4.39 -28.69 -3.90
C ASN A 676 -5.61 -29.30 -4.62
N GLU A 677 -5.38 -30.25 -5.52
CA GLU A 677 -6.45 -30.90 -6.30
C GLU A 677 -7.30 -31.87 -5.45
N ASN A 678 -6.68 -32.59 -4.53
CA ASN A 678 -7.33 -33.62 -3.72
C ASN A 678 -7.88 -33.04 -2.40
N TYR A 679 -7.15 -32.10 -1.80
CA TYR A 679 -7.56 -31.43 -0.55
C TYR A 679 -8.52 -30.27 -0.85
N THR A 680 -9.70 -30.63 -1.33
CA THR A 680 -10.79 -29.71 -1.62
C THR A 680 -11.37 -29.12 -0.32
N THR A 681 -12.14 -28.03 -0.44
CA THR A 681 -12.88 -27.47 0.70
C THR A 681 -13.78 -28.49 1.37
N ASP A 682 -14.35 -29.42 0.59
CA ASP A 682 -15.22 -30.48 1.10
C ASP A 682 -14.44 -31.55 1.85
N PHE A 683 -13.27 -31.93 1.33
CA PHE A 683 -12.37 -32.85 2.02
C PHE A 683 -11.91 -32.28 3.36
N ILE A 684 -11.38 -31.05 3.36
CA ILE A 684 -10.90 -30.39 4.59
C ILE A 684 -12.06 -30.23 5.59
N TYR A 685 -13.25 -29.88 5.10
CA TYR A 685 -14.46 -29.80 5.92
C TYR A 685 -14.81 -31.13 6.59
N ASN A 686 -14.81 -32.23 5.83
CA ASN A 686 -15.13 -33.55 6.37
C ASN A 686 -14.09 -34.01 7.39
N LEU A 687 -12.80 -33.84 7.06
CA LEU A 687 -11.68 -34.15 7.96
C LEU A 687 -11.80 -33.39 9.28
N TYR A 688 -11.92 -32.07 9.21
CA TYR A 688 -12.04 -31.23 10.42
C TYR A 688 -13.32 -31.54 11.21
N SER A 689 -14.40 -31.94 10.55
CA SER A 689 -15.65 -32.31 11.23
C SER A 689 -15.54 -33.63 11.99
N GLU A 690 -14.85 -34.63 11.43
CA GLU A 690 -14.70 -35.93 12.09
C GLU A 690 -13.60 -35.88 13.17
N GLU A 691 -12.45 -35.29 12.88
CA GLU A 691 -11.35 -35.18 13.85
C GLU A 691 -11.65 -34.17 14.98
N GLY A 692 -12.45 -33.14 14.70
CA GLY A 692 -12.89 -32.15 15.69
C GLY A 692 -14.13 -32.57 16.50
N LYS A 693 -14.68 -33.77 16.25
CA LYS A 693 -15.98 -34.20 16.75
C LYS A 693 -16.06 -34.21 18.27
N GLY A 694 -17.14 -33.62 18.79
CA GLY A 694 -17.33 -33.43 20.23
C GLY A 694 -16.58 -32.24 20.84
N ILE A 695 -15.66 -31.62 20.08
CA ILE A 695 -14.86 -30.46 20.53
C ILE A 695 -15.32 -29.18 19.83
N PHE A 696 -15.50 -29.23 18.51
CA PHE A 696 -16.02 -28.11 17.71
C PHE A 696 -16.82 -28.57 16.49
N ASP A 697 -17.71 -27.69 16.03
CA ASP A 697 -18.41 -27.85 14.76
C ASP A 697 -17.65 -27.14 13.63
N THR A 698 -17.57 -27.76 12.47
CA THR A 698 -16.98 -27.15 11.27
C THR A 698 -18.08 -26.64 10.34
N ARG A 699 -17.82 -25.52 9.65
CA ARG A 699 -18.66 -24.98 8.57
C ARG A 699 -17.76 -24.54 7.42
N LYS A 700 -18.28 -24.60 6.19
CA LYS A 700 -17.59 -24.15 4.98
C LYS A 700 -18.32 -22.99 4.31
N ASN A 701 -17.56 -22.04 3.77
CA ASN A 701 -18.07 -20.90 3.04
C ASN A 701 -17.23 -20.66 1.79
N VAL A 702 -17.83 -20.84 0.61
CA VAL A 702 -17.21 -20.47 -0.66
C VAL A 702 -17.64 -19.06 -1.01
N LEU A 703 -16.72 -18.10 -0.97
CA LEU A 703 -17.07 -16.69 -1.19
C LEU A 703 -17.45 -16.41 -2.65
N GLY A 704 -16.85 -17.14 -3.58
CA GLY A 704 -17.09 -17.00 -5.01
C GLY A 704 -16.89 -15.56 -5.50
N HIS A 705 -17.75 -15.12 -6.42
CA HIS A 705 -17.61 -13.85 -7.14
C HIS A 705 -17.83 -12.60 -6.29
N MET A 706 -18.35 -12.71 -5.06
CA MET A 706 -18.43 -11.57 -4.15
C MET A 706 -17.06 -10.91 -3.94
N GLN A 707 -15.98 -11.69 -4.06
CA GLN A 707 -14.60 -11.24 -3.95
C GLN A 707 -14.19 -10.22 -5.02
N GLN A 708 -14.90 -10.10 -6.15
CA GLN A 708 -14.63 -9.04 -7.13
C GLN A 708 -14.97 -7.64 -6.60
N GLY A 709 -15.77 -7.59 -5.52
CA GLY A 709 -16.24 -6.36 -4.91
C GLY A 709 -17.35 -5.68 -5.72
N GLY A 710 -17.88 -4.61 -5.14
CA GLY A 710 -18.79 -3.69 -5.80
C GLY A 710 -18.01 -2.47 -6.26
N SER A 711 -18.10 -1.39 -5.49
CA SER A 711 -17.31 -0.18 -5.73
C SER A 711 -15.83 -0.42 -5.38
N PRO A 712 -14.88 0.04 -6.21
CA PRO A 712 -13.45 -0.06 -5.91
C PRO A 712 -13.06 0.72 -4.67
N THR A 713 -12.04 0.25 -3.96
CA THR A 713 -11.44 0.91 -2.81
C THR A 713 -10.72 2.20 -3.22
N PRO A 714 -10.45 3.13 -2.27
CA PRO A 714 -9.67 4.33 -2.56
C PRO A 714 -8.30 4.00 -3.18
N PHE A 715 -7.65 2.93 -2.71
CA PHE A 715 -6.39 2.44 -3.28
C PHE A 715 -6.55 2.05 -4.74
N ASP A 716 -7.48 1.16 -5.10
CA ASP A 716 -7.64 0.69 -6.48
C ASP A 716 -8.07 1.81 -7.45
N ARG A 717 -8.87 2.78 -6.97
CA ARG A 717 -9.23 3.97 -7.76
C ARG A 717 -8.01 4.84 -8.06
N ASN A 718 -7.23 5.16 -7.03
CA ASN A 718 -6.04 6.00 -7.15
C ASN A 718 -4.96 5.28 -7.96
N PHE A 719 -4.70 4.00 -7.66
CA PHE A 719 -3.72 3.17 -8.34
C PHE A 719 -4.06 3.04 -9.82
N GLY A 720 -5.30 2.69 -10.17
CA GLY A 720 -5.75 2.67 -11.57
C GLY A 720 -5.58 4.02 -12.27
N THR A 721 -5.90 5.12 -11.59
CA THR A 721 -5.73 6.48 -12.12
C THR A 721 -4.25 6.78 -12.43
N LYS A 722 -3.34 6.44 -11.53
CA LYS A 722 -1.89 6.63 -11.73
C LYS A 722 -1.32 5.76 -12.84
N MET A 723 -1.75 4.49 -12.90
CA MET A 723 -1.31 3.55 -13.94
C MET A 723 -1.73 4.03 -15.33
N GLY A 724 -2.99 4.45 -15.50
CA GLY A 724 -3.48 4.99 -16.78
C GLY A 724 -2.73 6.25 -17.21
N ALA A 725 -2.48 7.19 -16.28
CA ALA A 725 -1.74 8.41 -16.59
C ALA A 725 -0.30 8.14 -17.02
N LYS A 726 0.40 7.26 -16.29
CA LYS A 726 1.79 6.90 -16.60
C LYS A 726 1.89 6.09 -17.90
N ALA A 727 0.95 5.19 -18.16
CA ALA A 727 0.90 4.41 -19.40
C ALA A 727 0.80 5.31 -20.63
N VAL A 728 -0.06 6.33 -20.61
CA VAL A 728 -0.19 7.26 -21.74
C VAL A 728 1.05 8.13 -21.92
N ALA A 729 1.66 8.61 -20.84
CA ALA A 729 2.89 9.41 -20.92
C ALA A 729 4.01 8.61 -21.62
N TRP A 730 4.20 7.35 -21.22
CA TRP A 730 5.15 6.44 -21.87
C TRP A 730 4.77 6.13 -23.32
N MET A 731 3.50 5.80 -23.58
CA MET A 731 2.98 5.50 -24.91
C MET A 731 3.20 6.66 -25.88
N SER A 732 2.97 7.89 -25.43
CA SER A 732 3.19 9.10 -26.22
C SER A 732 4.65 9.31 -26.61
N GLY A 733 5.57 8.98 -25.70
CA GLY A 733 7.01 9.01 -25.97
C GLY A 733 7.41 7.93 -26.95
N LYS A 734 6.97 6.68 -26.70
CA LYS A 734 7.31 5.51 -27.54
C LYS A 734 6.76 5.60 -28.96
N ILE A 735 5.56 6.14 -29.14
CA ILE A 735 5.01 6.38 -30.48
C ILE A 735 5.89 7.33 -31.29
N LYS A 736 6.38 8.41 -30.67
CA LYS A 736 7.28 9.37 -31.35
C LYS A 736 8.61 8.72 -31.70
N GLU A 737 9.17 7.91 -30.80
CA GLU A 737 10.40 7.17 -31.01
C GLU A 737 10.28 6.14 -32.15
N CYS A 738 9.16 5.43 -32.21
CA CYS A 738 8.89 4.40 -33.22
C CYS A 738 8.29 4.95 -34.53
N SER A 739 8.05 6.26 -34.64
CA SER A 739 7.50 6.88 -35.86
C SER A 739 8.63 7.18 -36.85
N ARG A 740 8.55 6.60 -38.05
CA ARG A 740 9.47 6.86 -39.18
C ARG A 740 8.68 7.08 -40.46
N HIS A 741 8.93 8.19 -41.16
CA HIS A 741 8.27 8.54 -42.43
C HIS A 741 6.72 8.49 -42.38
N GLY A 742 6.12 8.83 -41.24
CA GLY A 742 4.66 8.82 -41.07
C GLY A 742 4.03 7.45 -40.79
N ARG A 743 4.83 6.37 -40.68
CA ARG A 743 4.39 5.03 -40.24
C ARG A 743 5.01 4.71 -38.87
N ILE A 744 4.29 3.95 -38.05
CA ILE A 744 4.83 3.43 -36.78
C ILE A 744 5.37 2.03 -37.00
N PHE A 745 6.58 1.78 -36.52
CA PHE A 745 7.17 0.45 -36.54
C PHE A 745 7.93 0.18 -35.23
N ALA A 746 7.23 -0.47 -34.31
CA ALA A 746 7.68 -0.83 -32.97
C ALA A 746 7.97 -2.34 -32.91
N ASN A 747 9.23 -2.72 -33.17
CA ASN A 747 9.67 -4.13 -33.18
C ASN A 747 10.79 -4.44 -32.17
N THR A 748 11.08 -3.53 -31.26
CA THR A 748 12.05 -3.73 -30.18
C THR A 748 11.38 -4.33 -28.94
N ALA A 749 12.15 -5.00 -28.07
CA ALA A 749 11.60 -5.61 -26.85
C ALA A 749 10.96 -4.58 -25.91
N ASP A 750 11.56 -3.39 -25.80
CA ASP A 750 11.10 -2.27 -24.97
C ASP A 750 9.90 -1.50 -25.55
N SER A 751 9.40 -1.92 -26.73
CA SER A 751 8.16 -1.36 -27.31
C SER A 751 6.89 -2.06 -26.81
N ALA A 752 7.03 -3.18 -26.11
CA ALA A 752 5.91 -3.94 -25.55
C ALA A 752 6.20 -4.26 -24.07
N CYS A 753 5.63 -3.47 -23.18
CA CYS A 753 5.97 -3.49 -21.75
C CYS A 753 4.75 -3.72 -20.87
N LEU A 754 5.00 -4.30 -19.69
CA LEU A 754 4.07 -4.27 -18.56
C LEU A 754 4.45 -3.12 -17.63
N LEU A 755 3.47 -2.27 -17.32
CA LEU A 755 3.60 -1.23 -16.30
C LEU A 755 3.22 -1.83 -14.95
N GLY A 756 4.22 -2.15 -14.12
CA GLY A 756 4.04 -2.77 -12.82
C GLY A 756 4.55 -1.89 -11.68
N MET A 757 4.07 -2.13 -10.45
CA MET A 757 4.66 -1.53 -9.25
C MET A 757 5.68 -2.50 -8.65
N ARG A 758 6.93 -2.08 -8.52
CA ARG A 758 7.98 -2.83 -7.79
C ARG A 758 8.45 -1.98 -6.62
N ARG A 759 8.26 -2.50 -5.39
CA ARG A 759 8.50 -1.79 -4.13
C ARG A 759 7.74 -0.47 -4.05
N ARG A 760 8.37 0.63 -4.49
CA ARG A 760 7.84 2.01 -4.44
C ARG A 760 7.68 2.65 -5.82
N ALA A 761 8.23 2.04 -6.87
CA ALA A 761 8.32 2.64 -8.19
C ALA A 761 7.39 1.94 -9.17
N LEU A 762 6.74 2.74 -10.02
CA LEU A 762 6.07 2.24 -11.22
C LEU A 762 7.13 2.07 -12.31
N VAL A 763 7.32 0.86 -12.81
CA VAL A 763 8.36 0.50 -13.77
C VAL A 763 7.74 -0.13 -15.03
N PHE A 764 8.32 0.17 -16.18
CA PHE A 764 7.99 -0.51 -17.43
C PHE A 764 9.00 -1.64 -17.62
N GLN A 765 8.51 -2.87 -17.71
CA GLN A 765 9.34 -4.06 -17.93
C GLN A 765 8.93 -4.70 -19.27
N PRO A 766 9.87 -4.98 -20.17
CA PRO A 766 9.60 -5.71 -21.40
C PRO A 766 8.87 -7.03 -21.12
N LEU A 767 7.81 -7.31 -21.89
CA LEU A 767 7.01 -8.53 -21.70
C LEU A 767 7.85 -9.80 -21.93
N THR A 768 8.82 -9.74 -22.84
CA THR A 768 9.72 -10.85 -23.16
C THR A 768 10.64 -11.22 -21.98
N GLU A 769 11.07 -10.25 -21.16
CA GLU A 769 11.86 -10.52 -19.96
C GLU A 769 10.99 -11.16 -18.87
N LEU A 770 9.78 -10.63 -18.67
CA LEU A 770 8.83 -11.19 -17.70
C LEU A 770 8.39 -12.62 -18.03
N LYS A 771 8.50 -13.03 -19.30
CA LYS A 771 8.24 -14.42 -19.72
C LYS A 771 9.11 -15.42 -18.96
N GLU A 772 10.35 -15.07 -18.65
CA GLU A 772 11.30 -15.94 -17.93
C GLU A 772 10.96 -16.06 -16.43
N GLU A 773 10.36 -15.02 -15.85
CA GLU A 773 9.90 -14.98 -14.45
C GLU A 773 8.52 -15.61 -14.24
N THR A 774 7.90 -16.17 -15.29
CA THR A 774 6.50 -16.62 -15.27
C THR A 774 6.38 -18.14 -15.30
N ASP A 775 5.50 -18.67 -14.46
CA ASP A 775 4.94 -20.01 -14.60
C ASP A 775 3.62 -19.92 -15.41
N PHE A 776 3.67 -20.40 -16.65
CA PHE A 776 2.51 -20.37 -17.56
C PHE A 776 1.49 -21.47 -17.30
N GLU A 777 1.90 -22.58 -16.70
CA GLU A 777 1.03 -23.71 -16.37
C GLU A 777 0.07 -23.31 -15.24
N HIS A 778 0.65 -22.77 -14.16
CA HIS A 778 -0.10 -22.34 -12.98
C HIS A 778 -0.54 -20.88 -13.05
N ARG A 779 -0.05 -20.12 -14.05
CA ARG A 779 -0.40 -18.72 -14.31
C ARG A 779 -0.06 -17.80 -13.12
N ILE A 780 1.16 -17.94 -12.60
CA ILE A 780 1.68 -17.17 -11.46
C ILE A 780 3.12 -16.71 -11.74
N PRO A 781 3.60 -15.63 -11.09
CA PRO A 781 5.02 -15.31 -11.08
C PRO A 781 5.80 -16.31 -10.22
N LYS A 782 7.06 -16.58 -10.59
CA LYS A 782 7.95 -17.49 -9.85
C LYS A 782 8.38 -16.97 -8.47
N SER A 783 8.34 -15.64 -8.27
CA SER A 783 8.69 -15.01 -6.99
C SER A 783 7.65 -13.98 -6.58
N GLN A 784 7.30 -13.96 -5.29
CA GLN A 784 6.29 -13.05 -4.74
C GLN A 784 6.69 -12.54 -3.36
N TRP A 785 6.56 -11.22 -3.16
CA TRP A 785 7.01 -10.53 -1.95
C TRP A 785 6.24 -10.93 -0.68
N TRP A 786 4.97 -11.31 -0.83
CA TRP A 786 4.06 -11.57 0.29
C TRP A 786 4.26 -12.95 0.91
N LEU A 787 4.96 -13.88 0.24
CA LEU A 787 5.31 -15.19 0.80
C LEU A 787 6.16 -15.05 2.07
N LYS A 788 7.02 -14.03 2.12
CA LYS A 788 7.83 -13.67 3.30
C LYS A 788 6.97 -13.32 4.53
N LEU A 789 5.68 -13.05 4.37
CA LEU A 789 4.77 -12.73 5.48
C LEU A 789 4.08 -13.97 6.09
N ARG A 790 4.21 -15.15 5.47
CA ARG A 790 3.56 -16.38 5.97
C ARG A 790 4.02 -16.78 7.38
N PRO A 791 5.31 -16.67 7.75
CA PRO A 791 5.72 -16.92 9.13
C PRO A 791 4.95 -16.06 10.14
N ILE A 792 4.77 -14.77 9.84
CA ILE A 792 4.03 -13.84 10.72
C ILE A 792 2.60 -14.33 10.98
N LEU A 793 1.93 -14.91 9.97
CA LEU A 793 0.59 -15.50 10.14
C LEU A 793 0.61 -16.63 11.18
N LYS A 794 1.54 -17.59 11.01
CA LYS A 794 1.69 -18.75 11.90
C LYS A 794 2.05 -18.33 13.34
N ILE A 795 2.98 -17.38 13.51
CA ILE A 795 3.37 -16.85 14.82
C ILE A 795 2.19 -16.18 15.50
N LEU A 796 1.50 -15.28 14.80
CA LEU A 796 0.33 -14.60 15.36
C LEU A 796 -0.83 -15.58 15.63
N ALA A 797 -0.81 -16.79 15.10
CA ALA A 797 -1.75 -17.86 15.40
C ALA A 797 -1.27 -18.83 16.50
N LYS A 798 -0.06 -18.66 17.05
CA LYS A 798 0.56 -19.51 18.11
C LYS A 798 1.07 -20.87 17.61
N TYR A 799 1.43 -20.98 16.35
CA TYR A 799 2.19 -22.14 15.86
C TYR A 799 3.65 -22.00 16.24
N LYS A 800 4.27 -23.12 16.65
CA LYS A 800 5.71 -23.16 16.89
C LYS A 800 6.43 -23.21 15.54
N ILE A 801 7.01 -22.09 15.14
CA ILE A 801 7.85 -22.01 13.96
C ILE A 801 9.09 -21.16 14.26
N GLU A 802 10.18 -21.46 13.56
CA GLU A 802 11.38 -20.62 13.60
C GLU A 802 11.15 -19.35 12.77
N LEU A 803 11.49 -18.22 13.35
CA LEU A 803 11.47 -16.93 12.68
C LEU A 803 12.84 -16.75 12.05
N ASP A 804 12.91 -16.67 10.72
CA ASP A 804 14.15 -16.33 10.04
C ASP A 804 14.49 -14.86 10.33
N ILE A 805 15.49 -14.66 11.20
CA ILE A 805 16.02 -13.36 11.62
C ILE A 805 17.30 -12.96 10.85
N SER A 806 17.64 -13.68 9.78
CA SER A 806 18.87 -13.42 9.00
C SER A 806 18.86 -12.05 8.30
N GLU A 807 17.70 -11.59 7.81
CA GLU A 807 17.52 -10.23 7.28
C GLU A 807 17.19 -9.25 8.42
N LYS A 808 18.20 -8.73 9.13
CA LYS A 808 17.98 -7.67 10.12
C LYS A 808 17.57 -6.37 9.44
N ALA A 809 16.43 -5.81 9.85
CA ALA A 809 16.07 -4.44 9.47
C ALA A 809 17.04 -3.47 10.15
N HIS A 810 18.05 -3.03 9.41
CA HIS A 810 19.01 -2.06 9.92
C HIS A 810 18.37 -0.68 10.10
N LEU A 811 18.91 0.08 11.07
CA LEU A 811 18.52 1.47 11.27
C LEU A 811 18.96 2.29 10.05
N GLU A 812 18.00 2.75 9.25
CA GLU A 812 18.28 3.55 8.05
C GLU A 812 18.19 5.05 8.36
N HIS A 813 19.21 5.83 8.03
CA HIS A 813 19.16 7.29 8.13
C HIS A 813 18.41 7.92 6.96
N ILE A 814 17.55 8.90 7.24
CA ILE A 814 16.72 9.57 6.22
C ILE A 814 17.59 10.39 5.27
N THR A 815 18.69 10.96 5.78
CA THR A 815 19.66 11.73 5.00
C THR A 815 20.35 10.90 3.92
N ARG A 816 20.63 9.61 4.15
CA ARG A 816 21.22 8.71 3.12
C ARG A 816 20.27 8.46 1.95
N LYS A 817 18.95 8.43 2.16
CA LYS A 817 17.95 8.33 1.07
C LYS A 817 17.89 9.58 0.18
N ARG A 818 18.42 10.72 0.63
CA ARG A 818 18.51 11.95 -0.18
C ARG A 818 19.73 11.95 -1.12
N VAL A 819 20.83 11.29 -0.74
CA VAL A 819 22.11 11.33 -1.48
C VAL A 819 22.19 10.26 -2.58
N SER A 820 21.57 9.09 -2.42
CA SER A 820 21.57 8.02 -3.44
C SER A 820 20.64 8.28 -4.65
N GLY A 821 20.28 9.54 -4.90
CA GLY A 821 19.21 9.96 -5.80
C GLY A 821 19.64 10.65 -7.10
N GLU A 822 20.93 10.86 -7.34
CA GLU A 822 21.43 11.33 -8.65
C GLU A 822 21.67 10.14 -9.57
N GLY A 823 20.68 9.78 -10.39
CA GLY A 823 20.85 8.77 -11.44
C GLY A 823 19.67 7.83 -11.65
N ALA A 824 18.53 8.34 -12.09
CA ALA A 824 17.52 7.59 -12.84
C ALA A 824 16.52 8.61 -13.42
N LEU A 825 16.92 9.23 -14.53
CA LEU A 825 16.06 9.98 -15.43
C LEU A 825 15.20 9.02 -16.26
#